data_AF-A0A173YD51-F1
#
_entry.id   AF-A0A173YD51-F1
#
_cell.length_a   1.000
_cell.length_b   1.000
_cell.length_c   1.000
_cell.angle_alpha   90.00
_cell.angle_beta   90.00
_cell.angle_gamma   90.00
#
_symmetry.space_group_name_H-M   'P 1'
#
loop_
_entity.id
_entity.type
_entity.pdbx_description
1 polymer ?
#
loop_
_entity_poly.entity_id
_entity_poly.type
_entity_poly.pdbx_seq_one_letter_code
_entity_poly.pdbx_strand_id
1 'polypeptide(L)'
;MGNILWSVDKKIYSDKEDHTLAITGWAITRNQSECDFILYGSGKELFVPEPSRCERADVAKDLKETKDIKEVGNVGFTVKIPEIIKLAEEHEKLQLALRAGDEKEIIWEATAAEVKDFCEESLIEYHIDEEQITQESILTVRGWVVNQLEPDEIFVQGTDGKVLECTITRQRRPDVEEAKGISEEEKRNLGFSITVNLENTNDQNICICFRGKDVQKIYTVNVKKIKRENTGLYQQMKLLSLKNRQKNQEYIKKNGIGRFIRYVRNSQLKDGDQDYEDWLKDHVAFRKELKRQRNAVFSYSPLISIVMVVTDTDEQRLKSVIDAYTEQTYGNWQLCLADACEGEETGEFLRKKYKKEIRLSYKKVTENNGISGNLNASLKLAMGEYVLFAGQEIIPEPDALFQMVKAITEKKADMIYTDEDEISADGKHYSEPEFKPDFNLFRLRENNYIGQFWAIRKEILEQAGKFDPEYDGAQDYDMLLRCSEQAENIVHIPKILCHSMKAENLITEEQEKKNWEAGRKALEEHYRRAEVSATAELADKKGWYRSHLTISGEPMISVIIPSKDHINDLELCISSIEEKTTWKNYEIIIVENNSVEKETFVYYETLKNRYPNVRILTWKKEFNYSAINNFAVREAQGEYLLFLNNDVEIITENWLEEMLQLCQQKDVGMAGAKLYYPDDTIQHAGVVVGLGGVAAHVLCKLPRDAEGYMGRLRCVQEISAVTAACMMVKTSVFKAVGGFDEELKVAFNDIDLCMKVRKYGVKIVFTPYAELYHYESKSRGMEDTPEKQLRFSREVNCFRRKWERELLKGDPYYNPNLTLNNTDCSLRKQEKNGD
;
A
#
# COMPACT_ATOMS: atom_id res chain seq x y z
N MET A 1 -12.78 -34.03 50.13
CA MET A 1 -12.19 -33.30 48.98
C MET A 1 -10.80 -33.86 48.82
N GLY A 2 -10.51 -34.51 47.68
CA GLY A 2 -9.27 -35.26 47.48
C GLY A 2 -8.03 -34.39 47.68
N ASN A 3 -6.93 -35.01 48.13
CA ASN A 3 -5.65 -34.33 48.32
C ASN A 3 -4.95 -34.02 46.98
N ILE A 4 -5.44 -34.65 45.90
CA ILE A 4 -5.01 -34.51 44.52
C ILE A 4 -5.94 -33.52 43.79
N LEU A 5 -5.35 -32.52 43.12
CA LEU A 5 -6.02 -31.63 42.18
C LEU A 5 -5.50 -31.93 40.77
N TRP A 6 -6.40 -32.09 39.80
CA TRP A 6 -6.01 -32.41 38.44
C TRP A 6 -7.02 -31.89 37.41
N SER A 7 -6.55 -31.78 36.16
CA SER A 7 -7.36 -31.60 34.96
C SER A 7 -6.71 -32.32 33.79
N VAL A 8 -7.53 -32.96 32.96
CA VAL A 8 -7.09 -33.47 31.64
C VAL A 8 -7.48 -32.45 30.59
N ASP A 9 -6.50 -31.94 29.86
CA ASP A 9 -6.69 -30.85 28.91
C ASP A 9 -6.95 -31.39 27.50
N LYS A 10 -6.22 -32.43 27.10
CA LYS A 10 -6.32 -32.99 25.75
C LYS A 10 -5.95 -34.47 25.70
N LYS A 11 -6.63 -35.19 24.80
CA LYS A 11 -6.34 -36.57 24.39
C LYS A 11 -5.90 -36.54 22.92
N ILE A 12 -4.80 -37.20 22.58
CA ILE A 12 -4.23 -37.24 21.22
C ILE A 12 -3.93 -38.70 20.88
N TYR A 13 -4.52 -39.21 19.80
CA TYR A 13 -4.20 -40.53 19.27
C TYR A 13 -3.20 -40.40 18.11
N SER A 14 -2.16 -41.23 18.13
CA SER A 14 -1.18 -41.36 17.06
C SER A 14 -1.16 -42.81 16.58
N ASP A 15 -1.59 -43.03 15.34
CA ASP A 15 -1.56 -44.36 14.74
C ASP A 15 -0.13 -44.85 14.48
N LYS A 16 0.76 -43.92 14.10
CA LYS A 16 2.14 -44.21 13.68
C LYS A 16 3.13 -44.41 14.83
N GLU A 17 2.81 -43.90 16.02
CA GLU A 17 3.59 -44.18 17.25
C GLU A 17 3.02 -45.43 17.93
N ASP A 18 3.03 -46.59 17.29
CA ASP A 18 2.53 -47.87 17.85
C ASP A 18 1.10 -47.79 18.43
N HIS A 19 0.17 -47.12 17.73
CA HIS A 19 -1.19 -46.86 18.23
C HIS A 19 -1.20 -46.22 19.63
N THR A 20 -0.41 -45.16 19.83
CA THR A 20 -0.27 -44.51 21.14
C THR A 20 -1.40 -43.51 21.41
N LEU A 21 -2.01 -43.61 22.58
CA LEU A 21 -2.86 -42.58 23.15
C LEU A 21 -2.05 -41.71 24.13
N ALA A 22 -1.90 -40.43 23.82
CA ALA A 22 -1.30 -39.44 24.70
C ALA A 22 -2.39 -38.65 25.45
N ILE A 23 -2.34 -38.68 26.78
CA ILE A 23 -3.22 -37.91 27.67
C ILE A 23 -2.39 -36.81 28.33
N THR A 24 -2.80 -35.57 28.11
CA THR A 24 -2.09 -34.37 28.59
C THR A 24 -2.97 -33.57 29.53
N GLY A 25 -2.36 -32.97 30.54
CA GLY A 25 -3.08 -32.21 31.54
C GLY A 25 -2.16 -31.63 32.61
N TRP A 26 -2.70 -31.35 33.77
CA TRP A 26 -1.93 -30.97 34.96
C TRP A 26 -2.45 -31.70 36.19
N ALA A 27 -1.55 -32.01 37.11
CA ALA A 27 -1.88 -32.64 38.38
C ALA A 27 -0.92 -32.19 39.47
N ILE A 28 -1.44 -31.89 40.66
CA ILE A 28 -0.68 -31.49 41.83
C ILE A 28 -1.35 -32.01 43.10
N THR A 29 -0.56 -32.35 44.11
CA THR A 29 -1.07 -32.62 45.45
C THR A 29 -0.94 -31.36 46.31
N ARG A 30 -1.86 -31.17 47.26
CA ARG A 30 -1.78 -30.01 48.17
C ARG A 30 -0.51 -29.99 49.03
N ASN A 31 0.10 -31.16 49.23
CA ASN A 31 1.36 -31.34 49.96
C ASN A 31 2.60 -31.39 49.05
N GLN A 32 2.45 -31.15 47.74
CA GLN A 32 3.52 -31.17 46.73
C GLN A 32 4.30 -32.49 46.58
N SER A 33 3.73 -33.61 47.04
CA SER A 33 4.23 -34.95 46.71
C SER A 33 4.11 -35.20 45.21
N GLU A 34 5.11 -35.90 44.64
CA GLU A 34 5.05 -36.36 43.25
C GLU A 34 3.87 -37.32 43.05
N CYS A 35 3.19 -37.15 41.92
CA CYS A 35 2.08 -38.02 41.53
C CYS A 35 2.56 -39.03 40.49
N ASP A 36 2.26 -40.30 40.70
CA ASP A 36 2.48 -41.36 39.71
C ASP A 36 1.21 -41.60 38.89
N PHE A 37 1.38 -42.28 37.76
CA PHE A 37 0.27 -42.72 36.91
C PHE A 37 0.26 -44.24 36.81
N ILE A 38 -0.94 -44.81 36.86
CA ILE A 38 -1.16 -46.25 36.74
C ILE A 38 -2.35 -46.49 35.84
N LEU A 39 -2.19 -47.37 34.85
CA LEU A 39 -3.25 -47.78 33.93
C LEU A 39 -3.84 -49.08 34.45
N TYR A 40 -5.15 -49.21 34.35
CA TYR A 40 -5.87 -50.42 34.72
C TYR A 40 -6.65 -50.93 33.51
N GLY A 41 -6.59 -52.23 33.27
CA GLY A 41 -7.43 -52.94 32.29
C GLY A 41 -8.38 -53.89 33.02
N SER A 42 -9.69 -53.62 32.95
CA SER A 42 -10.75 -54.38 33.65
C SER A 42 -10.42 -54.67 35.12
N GLY A 43 -9.84 -53.70 35.82
CA GLY A 43 -9.47 -53.79 37.24
C GLY A 43 -8.10 -54.40 37.54
N LYS A 44 -7.34 -54.88 36.54
CA LYS A 44 -5.95 -55.32 36.70
C LYS A 44 -4.98 -54.19 36.41
N GLU A 45 -3.94 -54.06 37.22
CA GLU A 45 -2.89 -53.08 37.01
C GLU A 45 -2.04 -53.42 35.77
N LEU A 46 -1.89 -52.43 34.89
CA LEU A 46 -1.13 -52.47 33.65
C LEU A 46 0.04 -51.49 33.74
N PHE A 47 1.05 -51.71 32.91
CA PHE A 47 2.24 -50.86 32.85
C PHE A 47 1.93 -49.50 32.20
N VAL A 48 2.49 -48.43 32.75
CA VAL A 48 2.46 -47.08 32.17
C VAL A 48 3.91 -46.59 32.02
N PRO A 49 4.31 -46.12 30.83
CA PRO A 49 5.59 -45.44 30.65
C PRO A 49 5.75 -44.22 31.56
N GLU A 50 6.98 -43.86 31.92
CA GLU A 50 7.24 -42.68 32.75
C GLU A 50 6.59 -41.41 32.14
N PRO A 51 5.81 -40.65 32.92
CA PRO A 51 5.13 -39.46 32.44
C PRO A 51 6.15 -38.34 32.14
N SER A 52 5.99 -37.64 31.02
CA SER A 52 6.74 -36.41 30.77
C SER A 52 6.13 -35.25 31.56
N ARG A 53 6.96 -34.45 32.23
CA ARG A 53 6.55 -33.31 33.07
C ARG A 53 6.95 -31.98 32.43
N CYS A 54 6.07 -30.98 32.52
CA CYS A 54 6.35 -29.64 31.97
C CYS A 54 5.81 -28.51 32.86
N GLU A 55 6.36 -27.31 32.68
CA GLU A 55 5.89 -26.10 33.34
C GLU A 55 4.58 -25.59 32.72
N ARG A 56 3.65 -25.15 33.57
CA ARG A 56 2.36 -24.57 33.19
C ARG A 56 2.12 -23.27 33.96
N ALA A 57 2.67 -22.18 33.43
CA ALA A 57 2.62 -20.86 34.08
C ALA A 57 1.19 -20.30 34.19
N ASP A 58 0.33 -20.63 33.23
CA ASP A 58 -1.10 -20.33 33.22
C ASP A 58 -1.82 -20.95 34.43
N VAL A 59 -1.62 -22.25 34.63
CA VAL A 59 -2.22 -23.02 35.73
C VAL A 59 -1.61 -22.60 37.08
N ALA A 60 -0.30 -22.34 37.13
CA ALA A 60 0.38 -21.93 38.35
C ALA A 60 -0.15 -20.61 38.93
N LYS A 61 -0.56 -19.67 38.07
CA LYS A 61 -1.16 -18.41 38.49
C LYS A 61 -2.55 -18.63 39.10
N ASP A 62 -3.40 -19.39 38.40
CA ASP A 62 -4.77 -19.67 38.85
C ASP A 62 -4.78 -20.47 40.17
N LEU A 63 -3.89 -21.45 40.33
CA LEU A 63 -3.78 -22.24 41.56
C LEU A 63 -3.29 -21.41 42.76
N LYS A 64 -2.40 -20.43 42.54
CA LYS A 64 -1.95 -19.48 43.58
C LYS A 64 -3.07 -18.54 44.02
N GLU A 65 -3.85 -18.03 43.07
CA GLU A 65 -4.91 -17.03 43.33
C GLU A 65 -6.18 -17.65 43.93
N THR A 66 -6.50 -18.92 43.59
CA THR A 66 -7.82 -19.51 43.94
C THR A 66 -7.77 -20.72 44.88
N LYS A 67 -6.62 -21.37 45.07
CA LYS A 67 -6.51 -22.63 45.84
C LYS A 67 -5.46 -22.61 46.97
N ASP A 68 -4.84 -21.45 47.23
CA ASP A 68 -3.93 -21.19 48.36
C ASP A 68 -2.66 -22.09 48.36
N ILE A 69 -2.15 -22.42 47.17
CA ILE A 69 -0.92 -23.22 46.98
C ILE A 69 0.28 -22.27 46.80
N LYS A 70 1.26 -22.32 47.72
CA LYS A 70 2.35 -21.32 47.82
C LYS A 70 3.46 -21.47 46.77
N GLU A 71 3.80 -22.70 46.39
CA GLU A 71 4.78 -23.01 45.35
C GLU A 71 4.19 -24.04 44.37
N VAL A 72 4.40 -23.84 43.07
CA VAL A 72 3.87 -24.70 42.01
C VAL A 72 5.05 -25.05 41.10
N GLY A 73 5.49 -26.32 41.14
CA GLY A 73 6.54 -26.85 40.27
C GLY A 73 6.01 -27.27 38.90
N ASN A 74 6.67 -28.25 38.25
CA ASN A 74 6.25 -28.82 36.96
C ASN A 74 4.99 -29.67 37.10
N VAL A 75 3.83 -29.00 37.16
CA VAL A 75 2.52 -29.66 37.36
C VAL A 75 1.93 -30.23 36.08
N GLY A 76 2.42 -29.82 34.90
CA GLY A 76 2.00 -30.37 33.62
C GLY A 76 2.44 -31.82 33.47
N PHE A 77 1.60 -32.64 32.83
CA PHE A 77 1.94 -34.02 32.50
C PHE A 77 1.51 -34.40 31.09
N THR A 78 2.25 -35.34 30.50
CA THR A 78 1.88 -36.11 29.31
C THR A 78 2.14 -37.58 29.59
N VAL A 79 1.09 -38.41 29.55
CA VAL A 79 1.18 -39.87 29.65
C VAL A 79 0.92 -40.47 28.28
N LYS A 80 1.87 -41.25 27.76
CA LYS A 80 1.73 -42.00 26.51
C LYS A 80 1.39 -43.45 26.81
N ILE A 81 0.31 -43.96 26.23
CA ILE A 81 -0.14 -45.35 26.36
C ILE A 81 -0.02 -46.02 24.98
N PRO A 82 1.05 -46.78 24.70
CA PRO A 82 1.23 -47.49 23.43
C PRO A 82 0.28 -48.70 23.32
N GLU A 83 0.11 -49.20 22.11
CA GLU A 83 -0.76 -50.36 21.79
C GLU A 83 -2.21 -50.19 22.30
N ILE A 84 -2.75 -48.96 22.33
CA ILE A 84 -4.04 -48.68 22.99
C ILE A 84 -5.21 -49.48 22.40
N ILE A 85 -5.18 -49.74 21.10
CA ILE A 85 -6.21 -50.53 20.40
C ILE A 85 -6.19 -51.98 20.89
N LYS A 86 -5.02 -52.59 20.98
CA LYS A 86 -4.86 -53.96 21.47
C LYS A 86 -5.22 -54.07 22.95
N LEU A 87 -4.86 -53.07 23.77
CA LEU A 87 -5.28 -53.00 25.17
C LEU A 87 -6.80 -52.90 25.30
N ALA A 88 -7.48 -52.18 24.40
CA ALA A 88 -8.93 -52.12 24.35
C ALA A 88 -9.59 -53.42 23.85
N GLU A 89 -8.91 -54.21 23.01
CA GLU A 89 -9.38 -55.54 22.61
C GLU A 89 -9.23 -56.57 23.75
N GLU A 90 -8.18 -56.48 24.54
CA GLU A 90 -7.89 -57.40 25.66
C GLU A 90 -8.68 -57.08 26.94
N HIS A 91 -9.17 -55.84 27.07
CA HIS A 91 -9.87 -55.35 28.27
C HIS A 91 -11.14 -54.58 27.92
N GLU A 92 -12.28 -54.98 28.51
CA GLU A 92 -13.58 -54.29 28.33
C GLU A 92 -13.55 -52.80 28.71
N LYS A 93 -12.63 -52.41 29.60
CA LYS A 93 -12.52 -51.06 30.15
C LYS A 93 -11.09 -50.71 30.54
N LEU A 94 -10.63 -49.52 30.13
CA LEU A 94 -9.34 -48.94 30.50
C LEU A 94 -9.54 -47.74 31.42
N GLN A 95 -8.70 -47.62 32.46
CA GLN A 95 -8.74 -46.52 33.42
C GLN A 95 -7.33 -46.04 33.73
N LEU A 96 -7.03 -44.77 33.48
CA LEU A 96 -5.80 -44.12 33.94
C LEU A 96 -6.08 -43.46 35.29
N ALA A 97 -5.32 -43.85 36.30
CA ALA A 97 -5.41 -43.29 37.64
C ALA A 97 -4.14 -42.53 38.00
N LEU A 98 -4.32 -41.45 38.75
CA LEU A 98 -3.26 -40.73 39.43
C LEU A 98 -3.11 -41.30 40.85
N ARG A 99 -1.88 -41.56 41.29
CA ARG A 99 -1.56 -42.03 42.65
C ARG A 99 -0.64 -41.03 43.35
N ALA A 100 -0.96 -40.68 44.59
CA ALA A 100 -0.09 -39.90 45.46
C ALA A 100 -0.09 -40.50 46.87
N GLY A 101 0.96 -41.26 47.21
CA GLY A 101 0.97 -42.10 48.41
C GLY A 101 -0.13 -43.16 48.36
N ASP A 102 -0.98 -43.22 49.39
CA ASP A 102 -2.12 -44.16 49.49
C ASP A 102 -3.40 -43.65 48.80
N GLU A 103 -3.42 -42.41 48.30
CA GLU A 103 -4.58 -41.84 47.59
C GLU A 103 -4.51 -42.13 46.09
N LYS A 104 -5.67 -42.47 45.51
CA LYS A 104 -5.85 -42.80 44.10
C LYS A 104 -7.10 -42.11 43.54
N GLU A 105 -6.96 -41.46 42.40
CA GLU A 105 -8.03 -40.77 41.65
C GLU A 105 -8.02 -41.23 40.19
N ILE A 106 -9.17 -41.56 39.61
CA ILE A 106 -9.28 -41.95 38.20
C ILE A 106 -9.42 -40.68 37.38
N ILE A 107 -8.46 -40.42 36.49
CA ILE A 107 -8.38 -39.18 35.71
C ILE A 107 -8.84 -39.36 34.26
N TRP A 108 -8.86 -40.60 33.79
CA TRP A 108 -9.42 -40.97 32.50
C TRP A 108 -9.96 -42.39 32.56
N GLU A 109 -11.10 -42.61 31.90
CA GLU A 109 -11.79 -43.88 31.80
C GLU A 109 -12.45 -43.97 30.43
N ALA A 110 -12.34 -45.12 29.79
CA ALA A 110 -13.04 -45.42 28.54
C ALA A 110 -13.28 -46.93 28.40
N THR A 111 -14.42 -47.30 27.83
CA THR A 111 -14.71 -48.66 27.38
C THR A 111 -13.96 -48.99 26.09
N ALA A 112 -13.84 -50.27 25.78
CA ALA A 112 -13.22 -50.71 24.52
C ALA A 112 -13.85 -50.05 23.28
N ALA A 113 -15.18 -49.90 23.26
CA ALA A 113 -15.91 -49.23 22.19
C ALA A 113 -15.58 -47.73 22.11
N GLU A 114 -15.55 -47.03 23.24
CA GLU A 114 -15.22 -45.59 23.28
C GLU A 114 -13.77 -45.32 22.87
N VAL A 115 -12.83 -46.21 23.21
CA VAL A 115 -11.45 -46.12 22.76
C VAL A 115 -11.37 -46.31 21.25
N LYS A 116 -12.07 -47.32 20.72
CA LYS A 116 -12.10 -47.61 19.29
C LYS A 116 -12.70 -46.44 18.50
N ASP A 117 -13.87 -45.96 18.90
CA ASP A 117 -14.55 -44.80 18.28
C ASP A 117 -13.66 -43.56 18.31
N PHE A 118 -13.00 -43.28 19.45
CA PHE A 118 -12.08 -42.14 19.58
C PHE A 118 -10.87 -42.28 18.65
N CYS A 119 -10.28 -43.47 18.53
CA CYS A 119 -9.16 -43.71 17.64
C CYS A 119 -9.57 -43.51 16.18
N GLU A 120 -10.71 -44.09 15.76
CA GLU A 120 -11.27 -43.94 14.41
C GLU A 120 -11.60 -42.47 14.07
N GLU A 121 -12.23 -41.74 15.00
CA GLU A 121 -12.53 -40.31 14.81
C GLU A 121 -11.27 -39.44 14.79
N SER A 122 -10.18 -39.87 15.43
CA SER A 122 -8.91 -39.14 15.48
C SER A 122 -8.04 -39.34 14.23
N LEU A 123 -8.42 -40.27 13.33
CA LEU A 123 -7.69 -40.54 12.10
C LEU A 123 -7.73 -39.35 11.12
N ILE A 124 -8.83 -38.58 11.09
CA ILE A 124 -8.98 -37.37 10.28
C ILE A 124 -9.12 -36.14 11.17
N GLU A 125 -8.22 -35.19 11.02
CA GLU A 125 -8.32 -33.85 11.61
C GLU A 125 -8.44 -32.80 10.51
N TYR A 126 -9.27 -31.78 10.70
CA TYR A 126 -9.37 -30.68 9.76
C TYR A 126 -9.60 -29.35 10.48
N HIS A 127 -9.29 -28.25 9.80
CA HIS A 127 -9.56 -26.89 10.23
C HIS A 127 -9.96 -26.02 9.02
N ILE A 128 -10.90 -25.11 9.24
CA ILE A 128 -11.32 -24.13 8.23
C ILE A 128 -10.70 -22.78 8.60
N ASP A 129 -9.88 -22.24 7.70
CA ASP A 129 -9.22 -20.95 7.89
C ASP A 129 -10.11 -19.79 7.43
N GLU A 130 -10.83 -19.98 6.33
CA GLU A 130 -11.61 -18.92 5.69
C GLU A 130 -12.83 -19.47 4.93
N GLU A 131 -13.95 -18.74 5.03
CA GLU A 131 -15.15 -18.93 4.22
C GLU A 131 -15.55 -17.58 3.61
N GLN A 132 -15.63 -17.51 2.28
CA GLN A 132 -15.98 -16.25 1.60
C GLN A 132 -16.81 -16.47 0.34
N ILE A 133 -17.67 -15.50 0.01
CA ILE A 133 -18.40 -15.45 -1.26
C ILE A 133 -17.92 -14.24 -2.05
N THR A 134 -17.35 -14.48 -3.22
CA THR A 134 -16.88 -13.46 -4.16
C THR A 134 -17.82 -13.37 -5.37
N GLN A 135 -17.92 -12.19 -5.98
CA GLN A 135 -18.73 -11.96 -7.20
C GLN A 135 -20.20 -12.43 -7.06
N GLU A 136 -20.76 -12.38 -5.85
CA GLU A 136 -22.13 -12.79 -5.48
C GLU A 136 -22.49 -14.29 -5.64
N SER A 137 -21.72 -15.06 -6.44
CA SER A 137 -22.02 -16.46 -6.75
C SER A 137 -20.89 -17.45 -6.48
N ILE A 138 -19.65 -17.04 -6.18
CA ILE A 138 -18.54 -17.99 -6.00
C ILE A 138 -18.22 -18.15 -4.51
N LEU A 139 -18.51 -19.33 -3.93
CA LEU A 139 -18.08 -19.69 -2.58
C LEU A 139 -16.66 -20.25 -2.63
N THR A 140 -15.76 -19.67 -1.84
CA THR A 140 -14.41 -20.19 -1.60
C THR A 140 -14.27 -20.59 -0.13
N VAL A 141 -13.84 -21.82 0.12
CA VAL A 141 -13.52 -22.31 1.48
C VAL A 141 -12.09 -22.82 1.51
N ARG A 142 -11.30 -22.32 2.46
CA ARG A 142 -9.90 -22.68 2.64
C ARG A 142 -9.67 -23.29 4.00
N GLY A 143 -8.78 -24.26 4.05
CA GLY A 143 -8.46 -24.95 5.28
C GLY A 143 -7.33 -25.95 5.10
N TRP A 144 -7.21 -26.83 6.08
CA TRP A 144 -6.33 -27.99 6.02
C TRP A 144 -7.02 -29.21 6.57
N VAL A 145 -6.57 -30.39 6.11
CA VAL A 145 -7.02 -31.70 6.58
C VAL A 145 -5.81 -32.63 6.62
N VAL A 146 -5.75 -33.44 7.67
CA VAL A 146 -4.72 -34.45 7.89
C VAL A 146 -5.42 -35.78 8.13
N ASN A 147 -5.07 -36.77 7.32
CA ASN A 147 -5.43 -38.16 7.55
C ASN A 147 -4.16 -38.97 7.88
N GLN A 148 -4.16 -39.64 9.04
CA GLN A 148 -2.98 -40.34 9.55
C GLN A 148 -2.60 -41.59 8.74
N LEU A 149 -3.55 -42.25 8.08
CA LEU A 149 -3.34 -43.52 7.36
C LEU A 149 -3.04 -43.31 5.86
N GLU A 150 -3.96 -42.68 5.14
CA GLU A 150 -3.94 -42.59 3.66
C GLU A 150 -4.39 -41.19 3.20
N PRO A 151 -4.20 -40.79 1.93
CA PRO A 151 -4.71 -39.51 1.43
C PRO A 151 -6.22 -39.43 1.64
N ASP A 152 -6.69 -38.35 2.25
CA ASP A 152 -8.11 -38.06 2.34
C ASP A 152 -8.67 -37.64 0.97
N GLU A 153 -9.93 -37.98 0.74
CA GLU A 153 -10.71 -37.47 -0.39
C GLU A 153 -11.59 -36.33 0.10
N ILE A 154 -11.52 -35.19 -0.57
CA ILE A 154 -12.42 -34.07 -0.34
C ILE A 154 -13.45 -34.06 -1.46
N PHE A 155 -14.71 -34.00 -1.10
CA PHE A 155 -15.78 -33.69 -2.03
C PHE A 155 -16.82 -32.79 -1.37
N VAL A 156 -17.60 -32.12 -2.20
CA VAL A 156 -18.63 -31.18 -1.76
C VAL A 156 -19.99 -31.76 -2.11
N GLN A 157 -20.93 -31.68 -1.19
CA GLN A 157 -22.31 -32.12 -1.42
C GLN A 157 -23.34 -31.11 -0.92
N GLY A 158 -24.51 -31.14 -1.54
CA GLY A 158 -25.71 -30.46 -1.04
C GLY A 158 -26.27 -31.14 0.21
N THR A 159 -27.23 -30.49 0.86
CA THR A 159 -27.94 -31.09 2.02
C THR A 159 -28.77 -32.33 1.66
N ASP A 160 -29.07 -32.54 0.38
CA ASP A 160 -29.73 -33.72 -0.15
C ASP A 160 -28.78 -34.90 -0.41
N GLY A 161 -27.48 -34.73 -0.13
CA GLY A 161 -26.43 -35.74 -0.32
C GLY A 161 -25.93 -35.86 -1.76
N LYS A 162 -26.35 -34.99 -2.69
CA LYS A 162 -25.80 -34.98 -4.06
C LYS A 162 -24.47 -34.25 -4.11
N VAL A 163 -23.50 -34.85 -4.79
CA VAL A 163 -22.18 -34.24 -5.03
C VAL A 163 -22.34 -33.03 -5.95
N LEU A 164 -21.76 -31.91 -5.53
CA LEU A 164 -21.76 -30.65 -6.26
C LEU A 164 -20.47 -30.52 -7.08
N GLU A 165 -20.60 -29.95 -8.27
CA GLU A 165 -19.43 -29.60 -9.09
C GLU A 165 -18.64 -28.48 -8.40
N CYS A 166 -17.35 -28.72 -8.18
CA CYS A 166 -16.46 -27.80 -7.51
C CYS A 166 -15.02 -27.96 -8.01
N THR A 167 -14.22 -26.91 -7.84
CA THR A 167 -12.78 -26.97 -8.05
C THR A 167 -12.11 -27.12 -6.70
N ILE A 168 -11.33 -28.18 -6.51
CA ILE A 168 -10.59 -28.44 -5.27
C ILE A 168 -9.10 -28.37 -5.60
N THR A 169 -8.42 -27.40 -5.02
CA THR A 169 -6.97 -27.24 -5.15
C THR A 169 -6.30 -27.64 -3.85
N ARG A 170 -5.33 -28.55 -3.92
CA ARG A 170 -4.53 -28.99 -2.77
C ARG A 170 -3.27 -28.13 -2.67
N GLN A 171 -2.88 -27.72 -1.46
CA GLN A 171 -1.71 -26.90 -1.21
C GLN A 171 -0.89 -27.39 -0.01
N ARG A 172 0.39 -27.03 0.05
CA ARG A 172 1.27 -27.37 1.17
C ARG A 172 1.01 -26.43 2.36
N ARG A 173 1.08 -26.96 3.60
CA ARG A 173 0.90 -26.18 4.84
C ARG A 173 2.04 -26.44 5.83
N PRO A 174 3.21 -25.78 5.65
CA PRO A 174 4.39 -26.03 6.48
C PRO A 174 4.17 -25.75 7.97
N ASP A 175 3.32 -24.77 8.29
CA ASP A 175 2.90 -24.45 9.66
C ASP A 175 2.15 -25.63 10.33
N VAL A 176 1.33 -26.34 9.55
CA VAL A 176 0.60 -27.52 10.01
C VAL A 176 1.53 -28.74 10.07
N GLU A 177 2.41 -28.90 9.08
CA GLU A 177 3.42 -29.96 9.04
C GLU A 177 4.35 -29.93 10.26
N GLU A 178 4.85 -28.75 10.62
CA GLU A 178 5.69 -28.52 11.80
C GLU A 178 4.90 -28.79 13.09
N ALA A 179 3.69 -28.23 13.20
CA ALA A 179 2.84 -28.42 14.38
C ALA A 179 2.40 -29.88 14.60
N LYS A 180 2.33 -30.68 13.52
CA LYS A 180 1.91 -32.09 13.55
C LYS A 180 3.07 -33.09 13.46
N GLY A 181 4.32 -32.63 13.35
CA GLY A 181 5.51 -33.49 13.30
C GLY A 181 5.55 -34.41 12.06
N ILE A 182 5.04 -33.95 10.92
CA ILE A 182 4.96 -34.76 9.70
C ILE A 182 6.36 -34.82 9.05
N SER A 183 6.85 -36.05 8.80
CA SER A 183 8.20 -36.28 8.28
C SER A 183 8.36 -35.86 6.81
N GLU A 184 9.59 -35.55 6.40
CA GLU A 184 9.92 -35.06 5.05
C GLU A 184 9.61 -36.07 3.93
N GLU A 185 9.54 -37.36 4.24
CA GLU A 185 9.17 -38.44 3.31
C GLU A 185 7.64 -38.54 3.09
N GLU A 186 6.84 -37.85 3.91
CA GLU A 186 5.37 -37.94 3.93
C GLU A 186 4.65 -36.63 3.55
N LYS A 187 5.36 -35.68 2.91
CA LYS A 187 4.83 -34.37 2.49
C LYS A 187 3.61 -34.50 1.57
N ARG A 188 2.42 -34.48 2.17
CA ARG A 188 1.13 -34.40 1.47
C ARG A 188 0.72 -32.91 1.35
N ASN A 189 -0.04 -32.58 0.31
CA ASN A 189 -0.67 -31.26 0.20
C ASN A 189 -1.89 -31.18 1.15
N LEU A 190 -1.62 -30.97 2.44
CA LEU A 190 -2.60 -30.99 3.54
C LEU A 190 -3.61 -29.85 3.48
N GLY A 191 -3.24 -28.73 2.87
CA GLY A 191 -4.13 -27.60 2.67
C GLY A 191 -5.09 -27.85 1.51
N PHE A 192 -6.28 -27.24 1.59
CA PHE A 192 -7.23 -27.22 0.48
C PHE A 192 -7.81 -25.83 0.26
N SER A 193 -8.18 -25.56 -0.99
CA SER A 193 -9.04 -24.46 -1.40
C SER A 193 -10.15 -25.04 -2.27
N ILE A 194 -11.39 -24.89 -1.84
CA ILE A 194 -12.58 -25.41 -2.50
C ILE A 194 -13.36 -24.23 -3.05
N THR A 195 -13.63 -24.25 -4.35
CA THR A 195 -14.42 -23.23 -5.05
C THR A 195 -15.69 -23.85 -5.61
N VAL A 196 -16.84 -23.32 -5.22
CA VAL A 196 -18.18 -23.77 -5.66
C VAL A 196 -18.91 -22.62 -6.32
N ASN A 197 -19.42 -22.82 -7.54
CA ASN A 197 -20.33 -21.87 -8.15
C ASN A 197 -21.75 -22.08 -7.61
N LEU A 198 -22.22 -21.14 -6.81
CA LEU A 198 -23.54 -21.14 -6.18
C LEU A 198 -24.68 -20.86 -7.16
N GLU A 199 -24.44 -20.49 -8.43
CA GLU A 199 -25.50 -20.45 -9.46
C GLU A 199 -25.95 -21.85 -9.88
N ASN A 200 -25.08 -22.85 -9.70
CA ASN A 200 -25.34 -24.23 -10.07
C ASN A 200 -26.09 -25.01 -8.97
N THR A 201 -26.39 -24.40 -7.82
CA THR A 201 -27.14 -25.03 -6.73
C THR A 201 -28.04 -24.03 -5.98
N ASN A 202 -29.22 -24.49 -5.56
CA ASN A 202 -30.14 -23.71 -4.71
C ASN A 202 -30.02 -24.04 -3.22
N ASP A 203 -29.00 -24.82 -2.82
CA ASP A 203 -28.83 -25.25 -1.44
C ASP A 203 -28.45 -24.09 -0.51
N GLN A 204 -29.11 -24.02 0.65
CA GLN A 204 -28.83 -22.99 1.66
C GLN A 204 -27.64 -23.33 2.55
N ASN A 205 -27.23 -24.61 2.56
CA ASN A 205 -26.04 -25.09 3.23
C ASN A 205 -25.28 -26.04 2.30
N ILE A 206 -23.95 -25.96 2.35
CA ILE A 206 -23.07 -26.82 1.57
C ILE A 206 -22.22 -27.63 2.53
N CYS A 207 -22.11 -28.93 2.30
CA CYS A 207 -21.36 -29.84 3.14
C CYS A 207 -20.02 -30.18 2.47
N ILE A 208 -18.92 -29.86 3.15
CA ILE A 208 -17.57 -30.31 2.78
C ILE A 208 -17.32 -31.62 3.49
N CYS A 209 -17.07 -32.67 2.73
CA CYS A 209 -16.84 -34.01 3.24
C CYS A 209 -15.36 -34.36 3.11
N PHE A 210 -14.76 -34.76 4.24
CA PHE A 210 -13.41 -35.31 4.34
C PHE A 210 -13.55 -36.81 4.55
N ARG A 211 -13.27 -37.61 3.52
CA ARG A 211 -13.43 -39.07 3.54
C ARG A 211 -12.08 -39.76 3.57
N GLY A 212 -11.88 -40.61 4.58
CA GLY A 212 -10.84 -41.61 4.63
C GLY A 212 -11.42 -43.01 4.41
N LYS A 213 -10.57 -44.03 4.52
CA LYS A 213 -10.94 -45.43 4.31
C LYS A 213 -12.06 -45.91 5.25
N ASP A 214 -11.94 -45.55 6.53
CA ASP A 214 -12.83 -46.06 7.59
C ASP A 214 -13.61 -44.94 8.32
N VAL A 215 -13.37 -43.66 8.00
CA VAL A 215 -14.03 -42.51 8.67
C VAL A 215 -14.35 -41.39 7.69
N GLN A 216 -15.49 -40.70 7.89
CA GLN A 216 -15.88 -39.52 7.15
C GLN A 216 -16.26 -38.38 8.10
N LYS A 217 -15.65 -37.21 7.93
CA LYS A 217 -16.03 -35.98 8.64
C LYS A 217 -16.73 -35.01 7.70
N ILE A 218 -17.75 -34.32 8.21
CA ILE A 218 -18.54 -33.36 7.44
C ILE A 218 -18.49 -32.00 8.13
N TYR A 219 -18.18 -30.96 7.35
CA TYR A 219 -18.27 -29.57 7.76
C TYR A 219 -19.36 -28.86 6.96
N THR A 220 -20.26 -28.15 7.64
CA THR A 220 -21.41 -27.50 6.99
C THR A 220 -21.22 -25.99 6.90
N VAL A 221 -21.11 -25.49 5.68
CA VAL A 221 -21.04 -24.06 5.34
C VAL A 221 -22.46 -23.52 5.19
N ASN A 222 -22.81 -22.50 5.98
CA ASN A 222 -24.12 -21.84 5.89
C ASN A 222 -24.06 -20.68 4.88
N VAL A 223 -24.38 -20.97 3.62
CA VAL A 223 -24.34 -20.00 2.51
C VAL A 223 -25.27 -18.81 2.78
N LYS A 224 -26.45 -19.06 3.36
CA LYS A 224 -27.42 -18.00 3.70
C LYS A 224 -26.87 -17.04 4.76
N LYS A 225 -26.14 -17.56 5.75
CA LYS A 225 -25.45 -16.76 6.76
C LYS A 225 -24.40 -15.90 6.09
N ILE A 226 -23.48 -16.47 5.30
CA ILE A 226 -22.41 -15.70 4.65
C ILE A 226 -22.97 -14.63 3.70
N LYS A 227 -23.98 -14.96 2.88
CA LYS A 227 -24.70 -13.98 2.06
C LYS A 227 -25.33 -12.87 2.90
N ARG A 228 -25.97 -13.21 4.02
CA ARG A 228 -26.52 -12.23 4.98
C ARG A 228 -25.43 -11.37 5.60
N GLU A 229 -24.29 -11.94 5.96
CA GLU A 229 -23.17 -11.21 6.58
C GLU A 229 -22.50 -10.22 5.61
N ASN A 230 -22.55 -10.54 4.32
CA ASN A 230 -22.15 -9.65 3.23
C ASN A 230 -23.19 -8.59 2.87
N THR A 231 -24.41 -8.61 3.45
CA THR A 231 -25.40 -7.56 3.17
C THR A 231 -25.10 -6.24 3.86
N GLY A 232 -25.50 -5.18 3.16
CA GLY A 232 -25.53 -3.79 3.65
C GLY A 232 -26.01 -3.64 5.09
N LEU A 233 -27.14 -4.28 5.34
CA LEU A 233 -27.90 -4.15 6.57
C LEU A 233 -27.23 -4.88 7.73
N TYR A 234 -26.64 -6.06 7.50
CA TYR A 234 -25.94 -6.80 8.55
C TYR A 234 -24.65 -6.12 8.99
N GLN A 235 -23.86 -5.59 8.04
CA GLN A 235 -22.65 -4.85 8.37
C GLN A 235 -22.96 -3.56 9.17
N GLN A 236 -24.04 -2.84 8.83
CA GLN A 236 -24.55 -1.74 9.64
C GLN A 236 -25.00 -2.19 11.04
N MET A 237 -25.72 -3.30 11.15
CA MET A 237 -26.11 -3.87 12.46
C MET A 237 -24.90 -4.32 13.28
N LYS A 238 -23.85 -4.86 12.64
CA LYS A 238 -22.58 -5.24 13.28
C LYS A 238 -21.85 -4.00 13.79
N LEU A 239 -21.78 -2.93 12.99
CA LEU A 239 -21.25 -1.63 13.40
C LEU A 239 -22.03 -1.06 14.58
N LEU A 240 -23.35 -1.16 14.58
CA LEU A 240 -24.24 -0.70 15.66
C LEU A 240 -24.37 -1.70 16.83
N SER A 241 -23.66 -2.82 16.80
CA SER A 241 -23.80 -3.87 17.82
C SER A 241 -23.32 -3.42 19.20
N LEU A 242 -23.82 -4.07 20.25
CA LEU A 242 -23.41 -3.78 21.63
C LEU A 242 -21.89 -3.93 21.85
N LYS A 243 -21.22 -4.81 21.07
CA LYS A 243 -19.76 -4.99 21.11
C LYS A 243 -19.00 -3.74 20.67
N ASN A 244 -19.56 -2.93 19.76
CA ASN A 244 -18.93 -1.70 19.26
C ASN A 244 -19.43 -0.45 19.99
N ARG A 245 -20.27 -0.58 21.02
CA ARG A 245 -20.93 0.55 21.69
C ARG A 245 -19.94 1.56 22.28
N GLN A 246 -18.87 1.10 22.94
CA GLN A 246 -17.84 2.00 23.48
C GLN A 246 -17.11 2.76 22.37
N LYS A 247 -16.65 2.05 21.32
CA LYS A 247 -15.99 2.66 20.15
C LYS A 247 -16.89 3.70 19.46
N ASN A 248 -18.16 3.36 19.26
CA ASN A 248 -19.14 4.27 18.65
C ASN A 248 -19.40 5.48 19.55
N GLN A 249 -19.47 5.31 20.87
CA GLN A 249 -19.62 6.43 21.82
C GLN A 249 -18.40 7.35 21.78
N GLU A 250 -17.19 6.82 21.71
CA GLU A 250 -15.96 7.61 21.54
C GLU A 250 -15.95 8.36 20.21
N TYR A 251 -16.32 7.68 19.11
CA TYR A 251 -16.44 8.31 17.79
C TYR A 251 -17.49 9.43 17.80
N ILE A 252 -18.68 9.22 18.36
CA ILE A 252 -19.73 10.25 18.48
C ILE A 252 -19.25 11.40 19.38
N LYS A 253 -18.54 11.11 20.47
CA LYS A 253 -17.99 12.14 21.36
C LYS A 253 -16.92 12.99 20.67
N LYS A 254 -16.14 12.40 19.76
CA LYS A 254 -15.08 13.07 18.99
C LYS A 254 -15.64 13.82 17.78
N ASN A 255 -16.48 13.18 16.98
CA ASN A 255 -16.86 13.59 15.63
C ASN A 255 -18.34 14.05 15.51
N GLY A 256 -19.17 13.79 16.52
CA GLY A 256 -20.59 14.16 16.55
C GLY A 256 -21.53 13.11 15.94
N ILE A 257 -22.83 13.21 16.27
CA ILE A 257 -23.84 12.21 15.89
C ILE A 257 -24.18 12.24 14.38
N GLY A 258 -24.11 13.40 13.74
CA GLY A 258 -24.37 13.53 12.30
C GLY A 258 -23.34 12.79 11.44
N ARG A 259 -22.03 12.93 11.75
CA ARG A 259 -20.96 12.16 11.11
C ARG A 259 -21.08 10.66 11.39
N PHE A 260 -21.51 10.29 12.59
CA PHE A 260 -21.75 8.88 12.91
C PHE A 260 -22.88 8.29 12.07
N ILE A 261 -23.99 9.02 11.86
CA ILE A 261 -25.09 8.57 10.99
C ILE A 261 -24.60 8.41 9.55
N ARG A 262 -23.83 9.37 9.03
CA ARG A 262 -23.25 9.27 7.68
C ARG A 262 -22.25 8.13 7.56
N TYR A 263 -21.35 7.97 8.53
CA TYR A 263 -20.42 6.84 8.64
C TYR A 263 -21.17 5.49 8.57
N VAL A 264 -22.25 5.33 9.35
CA VAL A 264 -23.06 4.11 9.32
C VAL A 264 -23.75 3.95 7.95
N ARG A 265 -24.34 5.01 7.39
CA ARG A 265 -25.00 4.98 6.08
C ARG A 265 -24.03 4.57 4.96
N ASN A 266 -22.85 5.18 4.94
CA ASN A 266 -21.86 5.05 3.88
C ASN A 266 -20.95 3.82 4.08
N SER A 267 -21.05 3.12 5.20
CA SER A 267 -20.25 1.91 5.51
C SER A 267 -20.37 0.76 4.50
N GLN A 268 -21.34 0.81 3.59
CA GLN A 268 -21.66 -0.21 2.59
C GLN A 268 -21.20 0.12 1.17
N LEU A 269 -20.78 1.36 0.91
CA LEU A 269 -20.28 1.77 -0.40
C LEU A 269 -18.96 1.03 -0.70
N LYS A 270 -18.62 0.80 -1.98
CA LYS A 270 -17.26 0.36 -2.39
C LYS A 270 -16.32 1.57 -2.53
N ASP A 271 -15.01 1.34 -2.60
CA ASP A 271 -14.08 2.46 -2.77
C ASP A 271 -14.40 3.10 -4.13
N GLY A 272 -14.38 4.43 -4.21
CA GLY A 272 -14.85 5.16 -5.39
C GLY A 272 -16.37 5.32 -5.56
N ASP A 273 -17.21 4.57 -4.85
CA ASP A 273 -18.68 4.74 -4.92
C ASP A 273 -19.20 5.89 -4.05
N GLN A 274 -18.34 6.48 -3.20
CA GLN A 274 -18.73 7.58 -2.33
C GLN A 274 -18.81 8.89 -3.10
N ASP A 275 -19.96 9.55 -3.00
CA ASP A 275 -20.13 10.93 -3.45
C ASP A 275 -19.11 11.86 -2.78
N TYR A 276 -18.43 12.69 -3.58
CA TYR A 276 -17.36 13.54 -3.11
C TYR A 276 -17.82 14.53 -2.04
N GLU A 277 -19.00 15.14 -2.19
CA GLU A 277 -19.49 16.11 -1.20
C GLU A 277 -19.79 15.45 0.15
N ASP A 278 -20.29 14.21 0.13
CA ASP A 278 -20.42 13.40 1.34
C ASP A 278 -19.08 13.04 1.96
N TRP A 279 -18.07 12.72 1.14
CA TRP A 279 -16.70 12.52 1.61
C TRP A 279 -16.15 13.79 2.27
N LEU A 280 -16.27 14.95 1.61
CA LEU A 280 -15.76 16.24 2.11
C LEU A 280 -16.36 16.59 3.48
N LYS A 281 -17.68 16.41 3.66
CA LYS A 281 -18.37 16.66 4.94
C LYS A 281 -17.82 15.85 6.13
N ASP A 282 -17.20 14.70 5.86
CA ASP A 282 -16.57 13.85 6.88
C ASP A 282 -15.11 14.25 7.18
N HIS A 283 -14.46 14.96 6.26
CA HIS A 283 -13.03 15.30 6.32
C HIS A 283 -12.75 16.76 6.73
N VAL A 284 -13.70 17.68 6.54
CA VAL A 284 -13.58 19.08 7.02
C VAL A 284 -13.57 19.19 8.56
N ALA A 285 -13.20 20.34 9.13
CA ALA A 285 -13.21 20.52 10.58
C ALA A 285 -14.64 20.77 11.13
N PHE A 286 -15.09 19.95 12.08
CA PHE A 286 -16.42 20.11 12.68
C PHE A 286 -16.45 21.18 13.79
N ARG A 287 -17.62 21.71 14.13
CA ARG A 287 -17.82 22.82 15.11
C ARG A 287 -17.04 22.67 16.42
N LYS A 288 -16.96 21.45 16.98
CA LYS A 288 -16.24 21.18 18.23
C LYS A 288 -14.72 21.35 18.05
N GLU A 289 -14.20 20.89 16.91
CA GLU A 289 -12.79 21.05 16.57
C GLU A 289 -12.45 22.51 16.32
N LEU A 290 -13.26 23.23 15.54
CA LEU A 290 -13.08 24.66 15.30
C LEU A 290 -13.09 25.48 16.60
N LYS A 291 -13.92 25.10 17.58
CA LYS A 291 -13.93 25.73 18.91
C LYS A 291 -12.64 25.40 19.69
N ARG A 292 -12.13 24.17 19.59
CA ARG A 292 -10.86 23.77 20.24
C ARG A 292 -9.68 24.55 19.68
N GLN A 293 -9.60 24.66 18.35
CA GLN A 293 -8.54 25.37 17.64
C GLN A 293 -8.47 26.85 18.03
N ARG A 294 -9.62 27.54 18.14
CA ARG A 294 -9.68 28.94 18.59
C ARG A 294 -9.11 29.18 19.99
N ASN A 295 -9.05 28.15 20.82
CA ASN A 295 -8.48 28.23 22.18
C ASN A 295 -7.09 27.57 22.29
N ALA A 296 -6.56 27.04 21.18
CA ALA A 296 -5.26 26.39 21.18
C ALA A 296 -4.14 27.43 21.17
N VAL A 297 -3.06 27.12 21.87
CA VAL A 297 -1.86 27.96 21.95
C VAL A 297 -0.72 27.19 21.32
N PHE A 298 -0.12 27.77 20.27
CA PHE A 298 1.08 27.21 19.64
C PHE A 298 2.33 27.68 20.37
N SER A 299 3.37 26.85 20.37
CA SER A 299 4.71 27.22 20.88
C SER A 299 5.35 28.37 20.10
N TYR A 300 4.96 28.52 18.84
CA TYR A 300 5.33 29.61 17.94
C TYR A 300 4.08 30.00 17.15
N SER A 301 3.74 31.29 17.18
CA SER A 301 2.50 31.82 16.59
C SER A 301 2.85 32.92 15.57
N PRO A 302 3.38 32.55 14.39
CA PRO A 302 3.81 33.52 13.39
C PRO A 302 2.66 34.36 12.86
N LEU A 303 2.92 35.62 12.54
CA LEU A 303 1.97 36.41 11.75
C LEU A 303 1.97 35.89 10.30
N ILE A 304 0.80 35.53 9.77
CA ILE A 304 0.62 35.16 8.36
C ILE A 304 0.05 36.36 7.60
N SER A 305 0.78 36.88 6.62
CA SER A 305 0.28 37.89 5.69
C SER A 305 -0.29 37.24 4.43
N ILE A 306 -1.59 37.37 4.22
CA ILE A 306 -2.27 36.92 3.00
C ILE A 306 -2.13 38.02 1.94
N VAL A 307 -1.52 37.69 0.80
CA VAL A 307 -1.29 38.61 -0.32
C VAL A 307 -2.34 38.36 -1.40
N MET A 308 -3.15 39.38 -1.67
CA MET A 308 -4.25 39.29 -2.63
C MET A 308 -4.33 40.56 -3.48
N VAL A 309 -4.64 40.38 -4.77
CA VAL A 309 -5.00 41.44 -5.70
C VAL A 309 -6.50 41.38 -5.91
N VAL A 310 -7.15 42.54 -5.81
CA VAL A 310 -8.58 42.69 -6.09
C VAL A 310 -8.72 43.32 -7.47
N THR A 311 -9.39 42.63 -8.38
CA THR A 311 -9.79 43.15 -9.69
C THR A 311 -11.31 43.24 -9.77
N ASP A 312 -11.85 43.63 -10.92
CA ASP A 312 -13.29 43.80 -11.10
C ASP A 312 -14.07 42.53 -10.71
N THR A 313 -14.78 42.61 -9.58
CA THR A 313 -15.51 41.51 -8.96
C THR A 313 -16.70 42.07 -8.19
N ASP A 314 -17.78 41.30 -8.11
CA ASP A 314 -18.97 41.70 -7.38
C ASP A 314 -18.71 41.77 -5.86
N GLU A 315 -19.29 42.77 -5.18
CA GLU A 315 -19.13 43.01 -3.74
C GLU A 315 -19.48 41.77 -2.89
N GLN A 316 -20.44 40.95 -3.32
CA GLN A 316 -20.83 39.74 -2.61
C GLN A 316 -19.73 38.66 -2.67
N ARG A 317 -19.02 38.55 -3.78
CA ARG A 317 -17.89 37.61 -3.91
C ARG A 317 -16.72 38.06 -3.04
N LEU A 318 -16.33 39.34 -3.16
CA LEU A 318 -15.28 39.92 -2.32
C LEU A 318 -15.62 39.80 -0.82
N LYS A 319 -16.89 40.02 -0.46
CA LYS A 319 -17.38 39.78 0.91
C LYS A 319 -17.10 38.35 1.37
N SER A 320 -17.52 37.35 0.59
CA SER A 320 -17.41 35.94 0.98
C SER A 320 -15.96 35.53 1.25
N VAL A 321 -15.04 35.99 0.41
CA VAL A 321 -13.60 35.73 0.55
C VAL A 321 -13.05 36.39 1.82
N ILE A 322 -13.29 37.68 2.01
CA ILE A 322 -12.79 38.41 3.19
C ILE A 322 -13.38 37.80 4.47
N ASP A 323 -14.67 37.48 4.48
CA ASP A 323 -15.33 36.87 5.64
C ASP A 323 -14.71 35.51 5.99
N ALA A 324 -14.40 34.68 4.99
CA ALA A 324 -13.74 33.38 5.19
C ALA A 324 -12.36 33.51 5.87
N TYR A 325 -11.59 34.57 5.56
CA TYR A 325 -10.37 34.90 6.30
C TYR A 325 -10.66 35.45 7.70
N THR A 326 -11.70 36.28 7.86
CA THR A 326 -12.07 36.83 9.17
C THR A 326 -12.48 35.76 10.19
N GLU A 327 -13.05 34.65 9.71
CA GLU A 327 -13.60 33.56 10.51
C GLU A 327 -12.59 32.44 10.87
N GLN A 328 -11.36 32.53 10.35
CA GLN A 328 -10.28 31.56 10.59
C GLN A 328 -10.07 31.28 12.09
N THR A 329 -9.81 30.03 12.43
CA THR A 329 -9.61 29.62 13.82
C THR A 329 -8.27 30.09 14.41
N TYR A 330 -7.27 30.32 13.55
CA TYR A 330 -6.03 30.98 13.92
C TYR A 330 -6.18 32.50 13.79
N GLY A 331 -5.84 33.26 14.84
CA GLY A 331 -6.15 34.69 14.92
C GLY A 331 -5.05 35.65 14.47
N ASN A 332 -3.78 35.22 14.40
CA ASN A 332 -2.63 36.07 14.12
C ASN A 332 -2.32 36.13 12.62
N TRP A 333 -3.14 36.85 11.87
CA TRP A 333 -2.98 37.02 10.42
C TRP A 333 -3.24 38.48 10.01
N GLN A 334 -2.81 38.81 8.80
CA GLN A 334 -3.01 40.11 8.14
C GLN A 334 -3.46 39.88 6.70
N LEU A 335 -4.56 40.49 6.27
CA LEU A 335 -5.00 40.45 4.87
C LEU A 335 -4.50 41.70 4.14
N CYS A 336 -3.66 41.51 3.12
CA CYS A 336 -3.04 42.55 2.31
C CYS A 336 -3.75 42.63 0.96
N LEU A 337 -4.48 43.72 0.72
CA LEU A 337 -5.27 43.94 -0.48
C LEU A 337 -4.64 45.05 -1.34
N ALA A 338 -4.22 44.69 -2.55
CA ALA A 338 -3.95 45.65 -3.62
C ALA A 338 -5.17 45.73 -4.54
N ASP A 339 -5.85 46.86 -4.53
CA ASP A 339 -7.05 47.11 -5.35
C ASP A 339 -6.66 47.72 -6.69
N ALA A 340 -6.83 46.92 -7.74
CA ALA A 340 -6.56 47.26 -9.13
C ALA A 340 -7.85 47.53 -9.94
N CYS A 341 -9.01 47.66 -9.27
CA CYS A 341 -10.26 48.04 -9.93
C CYS A 341 -10.20 49.49 -10.43
N GLU A 342 -11.02 49.83 -11.40
CA GLU A 342 -11.31 51.24 -11.69
C GLU A 342 -12.19 51.83 -10.57
N GLY A 343 -12.05 53.13 -10.28
CA GLY A 343 -12.90 53.83 -9.28
C GLY A 343 -12.52 53.62 -7.81
N GLU A 344 -13.41 54.05 -6.91
CA GLU A 344 -13.22 54.06 -5.43
C GLU A 344 -14.22 53.14 -4.70
N GLU A 345 -15.11 52.47 -5.43
CA GLU A 345 -16.23 51.69 -4.91
C GLU A 345 -15.73 50.57 -3.98
N THR A 346 -14.71 49.81 -4.40
CA THR A 346 -14.08 48.77 -3.58
C THR A 346 -13.57 49.33 -2.25
N GLY A 347 -12.88 50.48 -2.29
CA GLY A 347 -12.38 51.14 -1.09
C GLY A 347 -13.50 51.62 -0.17
N GLU A 348 -14.58 52.17 -0.72
CA GLU A 348 -15.78 52.57 0.04
C GLU A 348 -16.49 51.39 0.70
N PHE A 349 -16.66 50.29 -0.03
CA PHE A 349 -17.22 49.04 0.46
C PHE A 349 -16.40 48.51 1.65
N LEU A 350 -15.08 48.43 1.51
CA LEU A 350 -14.18 47.96 2.57
C LEU A 350 -14.25 48.87 3.81
N ARG A 351 -14.23 50.20 3.63
CA ARG A 351 -14.36 51.18 4.72
C ARG A 351 -15.72 51.10 5.43
N LYS A 352 -16.79 50.78 4.71
CA LYS A 352 -18.15 50.66 5.28
C LYS A 352 -18.31 49.38 6.08
N LYS A 353 -17.81 48.25 5.56
CA LYS A 353 -18.07 46.92 6.10
C LYS A 353 -17.03 46.44 7.11
N TYR A 354 -15.75 46.70 6.83
CA TYR A 354 -14.63 46.16 7.58
C TYR A 354 -13.86 47.23 8.38
N LYS A 355 -14.47 48.39 8.65
CA LYS A 355 -13.85 49.50 9.42
C LYS A 355 -13.23 49.09 10.76
N LYS A 356 -13.77 48.05 11.40
CA LYS A 356 -13.33 47.54 12.70
C LYS A 356 -12.32 46.40 12.60
N GLU A 357 -12.09 45.87 11.40
CA GLU A 357 -11.14 44.80 11.17
C GLU A 357 -9.73 45.40 11.00
N ILE A 358 -8.96 45.40 12.08
CA ILE A 358 -7.62 46.00 12.11
C ILE A 358 -6.57 45.16 11.36
N ARG A 359 -6.88 43.89 11.06
CA ARG A 359 -5.98 42.98 10.34
C ARG A 359 -6.01 43.19 8.82
N LEU A 360 -6.90 44.05 8.32
CA LEU A 360 -7.02 44.35 6.89
C LEU A 360 -6.14 45.56 6.53
N SER A 361 -5.19 45.33 5.63
CA SER A 361 -4.32 46.36 5.04
C SER A 361 -4.70 46.56 3.58
N TYR A 362 -5.09 47.78 3.22
CA TYR A 362 -5.61 48.11 1.89
C TYR A 362 -4.73 49.15 1.20
N LYS A 363 -4.51 48.96 -0.10
CA LYS A 363 -3.87 49.94 -0.96
C LYS A 363 -4.55 49.98 -2.34
N LYS A 364 -5.01 51.17 -2.75
CA LYS A 364 -5.39 51.43 -4.13
C LYS A 364 -4.15 51.48 -5.02
N VAL A 365 -4.17 50.74 -6.12
CA VAL A 365 -3.12 50.79 -7.14
C VAL A 365 -3.42 51.97 -8.07
N THR A 366 -2.52 52.96 -8.11
CA THR A 366 -2.68 54.17 -8.93
C THR A 366 -2.28 53.98 -10.39
N GLU A 367 -1.42 52.98 -10.66
CA GLU A 367 -0.95 52.61 -12.00
C GLU A 367 -0.98 51.08 -12.10
N ASN A 368 -1.89 50.54 -12.92
CA ASN A 368 -2.02 49.09 -13.12
C ASN A 368 -0.83 48.57 -13.95
N ASN A 369 0.14 47.98 -13.27
CA ASN A 369 1.40 47.50 -13.84
C ASN A 369 1.39 45.99 -14.10
N GLY A 370 0.24 45.43 -14.48
CA GLY A 370 0.07 43.99 -14.66
C GLY A 370 -0.09 43.24 -13.33
N ILE A 371 -0.34 41.93 -13.42
CA ILE A 371 -0.64 41.10 -12.25
C ILE A 371 0.57 41.03 -11.30
N SER A 372 1.79 40.89 -11.83
CA SER A 372 3.03 40.92 -11.03
C SER A 372 3.22 42.25 -10.31
N GLY A 373 2.97 43.38 -10.99
CA GLY A 373 3.05 44.71 -10.39
C GLY A 373 2.07 44.88 -9.23
N ASN A 374 0.85 44.38 -9.39
CA ASN A 374 -0.21 44.46 -8.38
C ASN A 374 0.06 43.53 -7.19
N LEU A 375 0.52 42.30 -7.44
CA LEU A 375 0.97 41.37 -6.38
C LEU A 375 2.13 41.96 -5.59
N ASN A 376 3.10 42.59 -6.26
CA ASN A 376 4.19 43.31 -5.61
C ASN A 376 3.70 44.50 -4.77
N ALA A 377 2.61 45.18 -5.18
CA ALA A 377 2.01 46.25 -4.38
C ALA A 377 1.36 45.71 -3.11
N SER A 378 0.71 44.54 -3.19
CA SER A 378 0.13 43.84 -2.04
C SER A 378 1.21 43.28 -1.10
N LEU A 379 2.25 42.65 -1.66
CA LEU A 379 3.40 42.12 -0.92
C LEU A 379 4.12 43.19 -0.08
N LYS A 380 4.18 44.44 -0.54
CA LYS A 380 4.74 45.56 0.23
C LYS A 380 3.98 45.86 1.53
N LEU A 381 2.73 45.43 1.66
CA LEU A 381 1.93 45.57 2.88
C LEU A 381 2.21 44.44 3.89
N ALA A 382 2.83 43.34 3.45
CA ALA A 382 3.00 42.13 4.24
C ALA A 382 4.03 42.30 5.38
N MET A 383 3.54 42.18 6.61
CA MET A 383 4.35 42.28 7.83
C MET A 383 4.66 40.92 8.47
N GLY A 384 4.03 39.85 7.99
CA GLY A 384 4.12 38.51 8.55
C GLY A 384 5.47 37.84 8.38
N GLU A 385 5.78 36.92 9.29
CA GLU A 385 6.92 35.99 9.18
C GLU A 385 6.68 34.95 8.08
N TYR A 386 5.41 34.72 7.74
CA TYR A 386 5.00 33.91 6.59
C TYR A 386 4.07 34.71 5.68
N VAL A 387 4.19 34.46 4.39
CA VAL A 387 3.34 35.04 3.34
C VAL A 387 2.52 33.91 2.72
N LEU A 388 1.19 34.06 2.70
CA LEU A 388 0.26 33.17 2.01
C LEU A 388 -0.17 33.83 0.70
N PHE A 389 0.06 33.15 -0.42
CA PHE A 389 -0.51 33.53 -1.70
C PHE A 389 -1.90 32.91 -1.83
N ALA A 390 -2.89 33.75 -2.11
CA ALA A 390 -4.26 33.33 -2.36
C ALA A 390 -4.98 34.41 -3.18
N GLY A 391 -5.54 34.03 -4.32
CA GLY A 391 -6.31 34.94 -5.15
C GLY A 391 -7.71 35.22 -4.61
N GLN A 392 -8.40 36.16 -5.26
CA GLN A 392 -9.73 36.62 -4.87
C GLN A 392 -10.86 35.61 -5.18
N GLU A 393 -10.52 34.51 -5.83
CA GLU A 393 -11.38 33.37 -6.15
C GLU A 393 -11.24 32.22 -5.16
N ILE A 394 -10.28 32.28 -4.24
CA ILE A 394 -10.01 31.22 -3.28
C ILE A 394 -10.76 31.43 -1.97
N ILE A 395 -11.61 30.45 -1.60
CA ILE A 395 -12.26 30.38 -0.29
C ILE A 395 -11.49 29.39 0.60
N PRO A 396 -10.84 29.83 1.69
CA PRO A 396 -10.18 28.92 2.61
C PRO A 396 -11.19 28.23 3.53
N GLU A 397 -10.92 26.97 3.89
CA GLU A 397 -11.62 26.28 4.98
C GLU A 397 -11.38 27.02 6.32
N PRO A 398 -12.32 27.00 7.28
CA PRO A 398 -12.19 27.77 8.53
C PRO A 398 -10.98 27.41 9.40
N ASP A 399 -10.34 26.25 9.19
CA ASP A 399 -9.13 25.84 9.87
C ASP A 399 -7.86 25.85 9.02
N ALA A 400 -7.89 26.40 7.80
CA ALA A 400 -6.76 26.42 6.89
C ALA A 400 -5.49 27.04 7.52
N LEU A 401 -5.58 28.26 8.05
CA LEU A 401 -4.43 28.93 8.68
C LEU A 401 -3.94 28.18 9.92
N PHE A 402 -4.85 27.56 10.68
CA PHE A 402 -4.49 26.75 11.84
C PHE A 402 -3.67 25.52 11.44
N GLN A 403 -4.08 24.81 10.38
CA GLN A 403 -3.32 23.66 9.88
C GLN A 403 -1.95 24.08 9.33
N MET A 404 -1.85 25.23 8.66
CA MET A 404 -0.56 25.77 8.22
C MET A 404 0.37 26.08 9.40
N VAL A 405 -0.09 26.77 10.44
CA VAL A 405 0.71 27.03 11.65
C VAL A 405 1.10 25.74 12.37
N LYS A 406 0.20 24.74 12.38
CA LYS A 406 0.52 23.41 12.89
C LYS A 406 1.67 22.77 12.10
N ALA A 407 1.67 22.86 10.78
CA ALA A 407 2.78 22.39 9.95
C ALA A 407 4.08 23.16 10.22
N ILE A 408 4.02 24.48 10.37
CA ILE A 408 5.19 25.31 10.74
C ILE A 408 5.78 24.85 12.08
N THR A 409 4.93 24.62 13.07
CA THR A 409 5.38 24.31 14.45
C THR A 409 5.88 22.88 14.60
N GLU A 410 5.15 21.90 14.06
CA GLU A 410 5.41 20.47 14.20
C GLU A 410 6.40 19.94 13.17
N LYS A 411 6.30 20.38 11.91
CA LYS A 411 7.12 19.89 10.79
C LYS A 411 8.22 20.87 10.37
N LYS A 412 8.32 22.04 11.03
CA LYS A 412 9.29 23.10 10.69
C LYS A 412 9.19 23.53 9.23
N ALA A 413 7.97 23.58 8.71
CA ALA A 413 7.72 23.92 7.32
C ALA A 413 8.21 25.32 6.97
N ASP A 414 8.93 25.41 5.86
CA ASP A 414 9.38 26.66 5.26
C ASP A 414 8.43 27.09 4.15
N MET A 415 7.95 26.12 3.38
CA MET A 415 6.92 26.26 2.35
C MET A 415 5.80 25.25 2.60
N ILE A 416 4.55 25.66 2.38
CA ILE A 416 3.37 24.86 2.69
C ILE A 416 2.36 24.95 1.55
N TYR A 417 1.81 23.81 1.15
CA TYR A 417 0.66 23.76 0.24
C TYR A 417 -0.33 22.67 0.67
N THR A 418 -1.54 22.72 0.12
CA THR A 418 -2.66 21.86 0.54
C THR A 418 -3.32 21.19 -0.65
N ASP A 419 -4.17 20.20 -0.39
CA ASP A 419 -5.12 19.76 -1.40
C ASP A 419 -6.20 20.84 -1.59
N GLU A 420 -6.83 20.84 -2.76
CA GLU A 420 -7.86 21.80 -3.14
C GLU A 420 -8.94 21.13 -3.97
N ASP A 421 -10.08 21.81 -4.10
CA ASP A 421 -11.15 21.42 -5.00
C ASP A 421 -11.78 22.69 -5.61
N GLU A 422 -12.83 22.50 -6.39
CA GLU A 422 -13.64 23.59 -6.92
C GLU A 422 -14.96 23.73 -6.16
N ILE A 423 -15.43 24.98 -6.02
CA ILE A 423 -16.76 25.30 -5.51
C ILE A 423 -17.57 26.08 -6.56
N SER A 424 -18.86 25.75 -6.66
CA SER A 424 -19.80 26.45 -7.53
C SER A 424 -19.93 27.93 -7.16
N ALA A 425 -20.29 28.76 -8.15
CA ALA A 425 -20.44 30.21 -7.95
C ALA A 425 -21.50 30.59 -6.89
N ASP A 426 -22.45 29.70 -6.58
CA ASP A 426 -23.44 29.89 -5.51
C ASP A 426 -22.99 29.34 -4.14
N GLY A 427 -21.80 28.76 -4.06
CA GLY A 427 -21.18 28.25 -2.84
C GLY A 427 -21.82 26.96 -2.31
N LYS A 428 -22.56 26.22 -3.13
CA LYS A 428 -23.36 25.06 -2.67
C LYS A 428 -22.81 23.70 -3.08
N HIS A 429 -22.04 23.64 -4.16
CA HIS A 429 -21.57 22.38 -4.73
C HIS A 429 -20.06 22.35 -4.84
N TYR A 430 -19.47 21.22 -4.45
CA TYR A 430 -18.03 20.97 -4.53
C TYR A 430 -17.71 19.90 -5.57
N SER A 431 -16.64 20.08 -6.33
CA SER A 431 -16.25 19.17 -7.43
C SER A 431 -14.74 19.17 -7.67
N GLU A 432 -14.27 18.26 -8.52
CA GLU A 432 -12.87 18.19 -9.00
C GLU A 432 -11.80 18.21 -7.88
N PRO A 433 -11.82 17.25 -6.94
CA PRO A 433 -10.81 17.22 -5.88
C PRO A 433 -9.42 16.87 -6.41
N GLU A 434 -8.46 17.72 -6.07
CA GLU A 434 -7.04 17.56 -6.39
C GLU A 434 -6.26 17.07 -5.17
N PHE A 435 -6.15 15.75 -5.03
CA PHE A 435 -5.35 15.10 -4.00
C PHE A 435 -3.89 14.97 -4.44
N LYS A 436 -3.08 15.91 -3.97
CA LYS A 436 -1.69 16.08 -4.39
C LYS A 436 -0.76 15.12 -3.61
N PRO A 437 0.39 14.73 -4.20
CA PRO A 437 1.45 14.06 -3.46
C PRO A 437 2.21 15.04 -2.55
N ASP A 438 3.10 14.51 -1.71
CA ASP A 438 4.20 15.28 -1.14
C ASP A 438 5.06 15.92 -2.26
N PHE A 439 5.92 16.87 -1.89
CA PHE A 439 6.63 17.72 -2.85
C PHE A 439 7.41 16.89 -3.89
N ASN A 440 7.16 17.15 -5.16
CA ASN A 440 7.70 16.42 -6.30
C ASN A 440 8.20 17.42 -7.35
N LEU A 441 9.51 17.69 -7.34
CA LEU A 441 10.13 18.67 -8.24
C LEU A 441 9.99 18.28 -9.71
N PHE A 442 10.06 16.98 -10.03
CA PHE A 442 9.89 16.51 -11.41
C PHE A 442 8.50 16.84 -11.93
N ARG A 443 7.47 16.62 -11.10
CA ARG A 443 6.10 17.00 -11.46
C ARG A 443 5.93 18.52 -11.54
N LEU A 444 6.54 19.28 -10.62
CA LEU A 444 6.49 20.74 -10.66
C LEU A 444 7.08 21.28 -11.96
N ARG A 445 8.13 20.65 -12.51
CA ARG A 445 8.74 21.03 -13.80
C ARG A 445 7.84 20.73 -15.00
N GLU A 446 6.80 19.92 -14.85
CA GLU A 446 5.87 19.57 -15.92
C GLU A 446 4.59 20.42 -15.87
N ASN A 447 4.17 20.87 -14.67
CA ASN A 447 3.10 21.85 -14.47
C ASN A 447 3.05 22.37 -13.03
N ASN A 448 2.33 23.48 -12.81
CA ASN A 448 2.01 23.97 -11.47
C ASN A 448 0.94 23.11 -10.77
N TYR A 449 1.29 21.89 -10.34
CA TYR A 449 0.39 21.02 -9.58
C TYR A 449 0.15 21.49 -8.14
N ILE A 450 0.92 22.48 -7.65
CA ILE A 450 0.78 23.02 -6.29
C ILE A 450 -0.46 23.92 -6.21
N GLY A 451 -0.79 24.64 -7.28
CA GLY A 451 -1.96 25.50 -7.37
C GLY A 451 -1.69 26.91 -6.86
N GLN A 452 -2.72 27.56 -6.32
CA GLN A 452 -2.72 28.99 -5.98
C GLN A 452 -2.84 29.28 -4.47
N PHE A 453 -2.88 28.24 -3.64
CA PHE A 453 -3.02 28.36 -2.18
C PHE A 453 -1.83 27.75 -1.45
N TRP A 454 -0.80 28.56 -1.23
CA TRP A 454 0.45 28.12 -0.61
C TRP A 454 1.13 29.24 0.17
N ALA A 455 1.82 28.87 1.25
CA ALA A 455 2.51 29.79 2.13
C ALA A 455 4.03 29.55 2.12
N ILE A 456 4.78 30.62 2.35
CA ILE A 456 6.25 30.60 2.38
C ILE A 456 6.77 31.49 3.50
N ARG A 457 7.88 31.06 4.11
CA ARG A 457 8.66 31.86 5.06
C ARG A 457 9.17 33.13 4.36
N LYS A 458 8.97 34.29 4.99
CA LYS A 458 9.29 35.59 4.40
C LYS A 458 10.77 35.71 4.03
N GLU A 459 11.69 35.21 4.86
CA GLU A 459 13.12 35.28 4.55
C GLU A 459 13.50 34.54 3.25
N ILE A 460 12.77 33.48 2.92
CA ILE A 460 12.98 32.70 1.68
C ILE A 460 12.40 33.44 0.49
N LEU A 461 11.20 34.00 0.64
CA LEU A 461 10.58 34.85 -0.38
C LEU A 461 11.46 36.06 -0.72
N GLU A 462 12.09 36.68 0.27
CA GLU A 462 13.02 37.80 0.08
C GLU A 462 14.27 37.39 -0.72
N GLN A 463 14.75 36.15 -0.55
CA GLN A 463 15.85 35.58 -1.35
C GLN A 463 15.41 35.26 -2.78
N ALA A 464 14.20 34.72 -2.95
CA ALA A 464 13.61 34.44 -4.26
C ALA A 464 13.40 35.74 -5.07
N GLY A 465 13.06 36.85 -4.40
CA GLY A 465 12.83 38.14 -5.01
C GLY A 465 11.36 38.45 -5.28
N LYS A 466 11.10 39.51 -6.04
CA LYS A 466 9.73 40.01 -6.34
C LYS A 466 9.10 39.24 -7.51
N PHE A 467 7.81 39.45 -7.74
CA PHE A 467 7.18 39.01 -8.99
C PHE A 467 7.76 39.80 -10.17
N ASP A 468 8.05 39.11 -11.27
CA ASP A 468 8.60 39.70 -12.49
C ASP A 468 7.50 39.78 -13.57
N PRO A 469 7.18 41.00 -14.07
CA PRO A 469 6.22 41.17 -15.16
C PRO A 469 6.54 40.41 -16.44
N GLU A 470 7.78 39.95 -16.67
CA GLU A 470 8.11 39.08 -17.80
C GLU A 470 7.31 37.75 -17.77
N TYR A 471 6.91 37.30 -16.57
CA TYR A 471 6.16 36.06 -16.38
C TYR A 471 4.66 36.28 -16.14
N ASP A 472 4.11 37.47 -16.41
CA ASP A 472 2.67 37.71 -16.30
C ASP A 472 1.87 36.66 -17.10
N GLY A 473 0.92 36.01 -16.42
CA GLY A 473 0.19 34.83 -16.90
C GLY A 473 0.65 33.50 -16.30
N ALA A 474 1.90 33.43 -15.83
CA ALA A 474 2.50 32.30 -15.13
C ALA A 474 3.30 32.74 -13.88
N GLN A 475 3.01 33.94 -13.35
CA GLN A 475 3.75 34.57 -12.27
C GLN A 475 3.81 33.73 -10.99
N ASP A 476 2.74 32.98 -10.69
CA ASP A 476 2.70 32.09 -9.54
C ASP A 476 3.60 30.87 -9.74
N TYR A 477 3.68 30.36 -10.98
CA TYR A 477 4.55 29.23 -11.31
C TYR A 477 6.03 29.62 -11.24
N ASP A 478 6.41 30.79 -11.77
CA ASP A 478 7.77 31.33 -11.61
C ASP A 478 8.14 31.51 -10.13
N MET A 479 7.25 32.13 -9.34
CA MET A 479 7.50 32.36 -7.92
C MET A 479 7.63 31.04 -7.15
N LEU A 480 6.79 30.04 -7.45
CA LEU A 480 6.87 28.70 -6.87
C LEU A 480 8.22 28.04 -7.18
N LEU A 481 8.67 28.08 -8.44
CA LEU A 481 9.97 27.52 -8.84
C LEU A 481 11.11 28.17 -8.05
N ARG A 482 11.18 29.51 -8.03
CA ARG A 482 12.21 30.27 -7.30
C ARG A 482 12.19 30.01 -5.80
N CYS A 483 11.01 29.94 -5.18
CA CYS A 483 10.90 29.62 -3.76
C CYS A 483 11.32 28.18 -3.47
N SER A 484 10.95 27.23 -4.33
CA SER A 484 11.30 25.81 -4.17
C SER A 484 12.80 25.55 -4.29
N GLU A 485 13.54 26.38 -5.02
CA GLU A 485 15.01 26.33 -5.13
C GLU A 485 15.69 26.65 -3.80
N GLN A 486 15.05 27.45 -2.94
CA GLN A 486 15.61 27.95 -1.67
C GLN A 486 15.03 27.26 -0.43
N ALA A 487 13.84 26.66 -0.54
CA ALA A 487 13.17 26.02 0.58
C ALA A 487 13.73 24.63 0.89
N GLU A 488 14.11 24.39 2.14
CA GLU A 488 14.59 23.07 2.58
C GLU A 488 13.41 22.15 2.99
N ASN A 489 12.43 22.70 3.72
CA ASN A 489 11.29 21.93 4.25
C ASN A 489 9.98 22.34 3.58
N ILE A 490 9.71 21.75 2.41
CA ILE A 490 8.43 21.92 1.70
C ILE A 490 7.44 20.87 2.20
N VAL A 491 6.30 21.32 2.74
CA VAL A 491 5.33 20.45 3.41
C VAL A 491 3.98 20.51 2.72
N HIS A 492 3.51 19.35 2.28
CA HIS A 492 2.12 19.13 1.90
C HIS A 492 1.25 18.85 3.13
N ILE A 493 0.05 19.43 3.14
CA ILE A 493 -1.02 19.07 4.06
C ILE A 493 -2.11 18.34 3.25
N PRO A 494 -2.27 17.01 3.39
CA PRO A 494 -3.20 16.21 2.59
C PRO A 494 -4.65 16.37 3.07
N LYS A 495 -5.14 17.60 2.98
CA LYS A 495 -6.50 18.03 3.33
C LYS A 495 -6.94 19.09 2.33
N ILE A 496 -8.21 19.00 1.92
CA ILE A 496 -8.89 20.09 1.23
C ILE A 496 -9.00 21.26 2.21
N LEU A 497 -8.20 22.30 2.00
CA LEU A 497 -8.16 23.49 2.87
C LEU A 497 -8.50 24.78 2.13
N CYS A 498 -8.76 24.68 0.84
CA CYS A 498 -9.25 25.77 0.03
C CYS A 498 -10.11 25.25 -1.12
N HIS A 499 -11.01 26.11 -1.57
CA HIS A 499 -11.94 25.87 -2.64
C HIS A 499 -11.80 27.00 -3.67
N SER A 500 -11.54 26.63 -4.92
CA SER A 500 -11.49 27.59 -6.02
C SER A 500 -12.89 27.86 -6.55
N MET A 501 -13.35 29.11 -6.45
CA MET A 501 -14.60 29.51 -7.11
C MET A 501 -14.36 29.60 -8.61
N LYS A 502 -15.14 28.86 -9.42
CA LYS A 502 -15.09 29.02 -10.87
C LYS A 502 -15.37 30.46 -11.27
N ALA A 503 -14.31 31.17 -11.67
CA ALA A 503 -14.43 32.35 -12.49
C ALA A 503 -14.67 31.90 -13.94
N GLU A 504 -15.68 32.45 -14.60
CA GLU A 504 -15.77 32.40 -16.06
C GLU A 504 -14.61 33.24 -16.60
N ASN A 505 -13.42 32.64 -16.73
CA ASN A 505 -12.27 33.34 -17.26
C ASN A 505 -12.49 33.58 -18.75
N LEU A 506 -12.97 34.79 -19.07
CA LEU A 506 -13.09 35.34 -20.42
C LEU A 506 -11.72 35.77 -20.95
N ILE A 507 -10.72 34.88 -20.92
CA ILE A 507 -9.43 35.13 -21.59
C ILE A 507 -9.46 34.56 -23.01
N THR A 508 -8.83 35.26 -23.95
CA THR A 508 -8.76 34.81 -25.34
C THR A 508 -7.77 33.66 -25.48
N GLU A 509 -7.92 32.80 -26.49
CA GLU A 509 -6.94 31.75 -26.80
C GLU A 509 -5.52 32.31 -27.05
N GLU A 510 -5.41 33.53 -27.58
CA GLU A 510 -4.13 34.20 -27.75
C GLU A 510 -3.49 34.53 -26.39
N GLN A 511 -4.29 34.99 -25.43
CA GLN A 511 -3.80 35.28 -24.09
C GLN A 511 -3.41 33.99 -23.35
N GLU A 512 -4.19 32.91 -23.50
CA GLU A 512 -3.82 31.59 -22.96
C GLU A 512 -2.45 31.14 -23.45
N LYS A 513 -2.19 31.23 -24.76
CA LYS A 513 -0.90 30.85 -25.34
C LYS A 513 0.25 31.71 -24.80
N LYS A 514 0.04 33.02 -24.65
CA LYS A 514 1.04 33.91 -24.04
C LYS A 514 1.35 33.51 -22.59
N ASN A 515 0.33 33.16 -21.81
CA ASN A 515 0.51 32.70 -20.43
C ASN A 515 1.33 31.40 -20.37
N TRP A 516 1.07 30.45 -21.28
CA TRP A 516 1.84 29.20 -21.29
C TRP A 516 3.28 29.41 -21.71
N GLU A 517 3.54 30.27 -22.70
CA GLU A 517 4.90 30.65 -23.08
C GLU A 517 5.66 31.35 -21.95
N ALA A 518 4.98 32.20 -21.17
CA ALA A 518 5.56 32.79 -19.97
C ALA A 518 6.00 31.71 -18.96
N GLY A 519 5.18 30.68 -18.74
CA GLY A 519 5.56 29.57 -17.85
C GLY A 519 6.66 28.66 -18.42
N ARG A 520 6.72 28.46 -19.74
CA ARG A 520 7.82 27.76 -20.41
C ARG A 520 9.15 28.48 -20.18
N LYS A 521 9.16 29.82 -20.31
CA LYS A 521 10.32 30.67 -20.00
C LYS A 521 10.70 30.59 -18.52
N ALA A 522 9.72 30.65 -17.62
CA ALA A 522 9.97 30.53 -16.18
C ALA A 522 10.66 29.20 -15.83
N LEU A 523 10.25 28.11 -16.48
CA LEU A 523 10.87 26.79 -16.34
C LEU A 523 12.31 26.73 -16.88
N GLU A 524 12.59 27.32 -18.04
CA GLU A 524 13.97 27.42 -18.55
C GLU A 524 14.87 28.25 -17.62
N GLU A 525 14.33 29.33 -17.05
CA GLU A 525 15.05 30.17 -16.09
C GLU A 525 15.29 29.42 -14.78
N HIS A 526 14.35 28.58 -14.34
CA HIS A 526 14.56 27.63 -13.22
C HIS A 526 15.71 26.68 -13.50
N TYR A 527 15.77 26.06 -14.69
CA TYR A 527 16.88 25.19 -15.05
C TYR A 527 18.23 25.92 -15.03
N ARG A 528 18.27 27.16 -15.53
CA ARG A 528 19.47 28.01 -15.47
C ARG A 528 19.93 28.27 -14.03
N ARG A 529 19.00 28.61 -13.13
CA ARG A 529 19.33 28.86 -11.70
C ARG A 529 19.71 27.60 -10.95
N ALA A 530 19.10 26.46 -11.28
CA ALA A 530 19.41 25.16 -10.73
C ALA A 530 20.70 24.53 -11.30
N GLU A 531 21.37 25.21 -12.23
CA GLU A 531 22.57 24.75 -12.93
C GLU A 531 22.37 23.40 -13.66
N VAL A 532 21.17 23.20 -14.20
CA VAL A 532 20.81 22.01 -14.99
C VAL A 532 20.70 22.42 -16.46
N SER A 533 21.50 21.80 -17.33
CA SER A 533 21.41 22.04 -18.77
C SER A 533 20.16 21.38 -19.33
N ALA A 534 19.13 22.18 -19.63
CA ALA A 534 17.86 21.70 -20.16
C ALA A 534 17.18 22.76 -21.04
N THR A 535 16.30 22.30 -21.92
CA THR A 535 15.31 23.13 -22.62
C THR A 535 13.90 22.67 -22.27
N ALA A 536 12.91 23.54 -22.48
CA ALA A 536 11.51 23.19 -22.27
C ALA A 536 10.64 23.54 -23.48
N GLU A 537 9.67 22.69 -23.76
CA GLU A 537 8.63 22.92 -24.77
C GLU A 537 7.22 22.84 -24.15
N LEU A 538 6.24 23.40 -24.85
CA LEU A 538 4.84 23.20 -24.49
C LEU A 538 4.43 21.76 -24.80
N ALA A 539 3.81 21.09 -23.83
CA ALA A 539 3.25 19.76 -24.03
C ALA A 539 1.89 19.81 -24.74
N ASP A 540 1.38 18.66 -25.20
CA ASP A 540 0.07 18.55 -25.86
C ASP A 540 -1.08 19.04 -24.97
N LYS A 541 -0.92 18.92 -23.65
CA LYS A 541 -1.90 19.42 -22.66
C LYS A 541 -1.65 20.89 -22.36
N LYS A 542 -2.72 21.69 -22.47
CA LYS A 542 -2.71 23.13 -22.18
C LYS A 542 -2.11 23.43 -20.80
N GLY A 543 -1.14 24.33 -20.74
CA GLY A 543 -0.47 24.75 -19.49
C GLY A 543 0.53 23.74 -18.92
N TRP A 544 0.91 22.71 -19.69
CA TRP A 544 1.89 21.71 -19.30
C TRP A 544 3.14 21.84 -20.16
N TYR A 545 4.25 21.34 -19.63
CA TYR A 545 5.59 21.48 -20.21
C TYR A 545 6.25 20.12 -20.30
N ARG A 546 7.10 19.95 -21.32
CA ARG A 546 8.03 18.81 -21.40
C ARG A 546 9.45 19.33 -21.32
N SER A 547 10.22 18.71 -20.45
CA SER A 547 11.64 19.03 -20.26
C SER A 547 12.55 18.11 -21.04
N HIS A 548 13.57 18.68 -21.69
CA HIS A 548 14.63 17.96 -22.40
C HIS A 548 15.97 18.26 -21.73
N LEU A 549 16.47 17.30 -20.94
CA LEU A 549 17.71 17.42 -20.19
C LEU A 549 18.88 17.03 -21.09
N THR A 550 19.96 17.80 -21.04
CA THR A 550 21.15 17.50 -21.84
C THR A 550 21.91 16.32 -21.24
N ILE A 551 22.09 15.27 -22.03
CA ILE A 551 22.94 14.13 -21.66
C ILE A 551 24.40 14.55 -21.79
N SER A 552 25.18 14.31 -20.74
CA SER A 552 26.62 14.57 -20.69
C SER A 552 27.42 13.33 -21.07
N GLY A 553 28.35 13.50 -22.01
CA GLY A 553 29.23 12.43 -22.49
C GLY A 553 28.49 11.30 -23.20
N GLU A 554 29.18 10.18 -23.37
CA GLU A 554 28.64 8.96 -23.98
C GLU A 554 28.86 7.78 -23.02
N PRO A 555 28.27 7.78 -21.81
CA PRO A 555 28.47 6.69 -20.86
C PRO A 555 27.94 5.37 -21.41
N MET A 556 28.63 4.28 -21.09
CA MET A 556 28.18 2.94 -21.48
C MET A 556 26.99 2.49 -20.62
N ILE A 557 25.98 1.92 -21.27
CA ILE A 557 24.83 1.28 -20.63
C ILE A 557 24.97 -0.25 -20.78
N SER A 558 24.94 -1.00 -19.67
CA SER A 558 24.86 -2.47 -19.72
C SER A 558 23.40 -2.90 -19.58
N VAL A 559 22.82 -3.41 -20.68
CA VAL A 559 21.47 -4.00 -20.72
C VAL A 559 21.56 -5.44 -20.27
N ILE A 560 20.90 -5.79 -19.15
CA ILE A 560 20.97 -7.11 -18.52
C ILE A 560 19.63 -7.83 -18.72
N ILE A 561 19.67 -8.98 -19.40
CA ILE A 561 18.48 -9.75 -19.78
C ILE A 561 18.63 -11.20 -19.30
N PRO A 562 18.01 -11.59 -18.18
CA PRO A 562 17.86 -13.00 -17.82
C PRO A 562 17.01 -13.76 -18.85
N SER A 563 17.47 -14.92 -19.32
CA SER A 563 16.77 -15.69 -20.37
C SER A 563 16.85 -17.19 -20.14
N LYS A 564 15.69 -17.84 -20.18
CA LYS A 564 15.50 -19.29 -20.18
C LYS A 564 14.58 -19.68 -21.33
N ASP A 565 15.09 -20.48 -22.27
CA ASP A 565 14.33 -20.91 -23.45
C ASP A 565 13.66 -19.70 -24.15
N HIS A 566 12.47 -19.85 -24.75
CA HIS A 566 11.68 -18.72 -25.30
C HIS A 566 12.41 -17.89 -26.38
N ILE A 567 12.99 -18.57 -27.36
CA ILE A 567 13.76 -17.94 -28.46
C ILE A 567 12.98 -16.81 -29.15
N ASN A 568 11.68 -17.00 -29.41
CA ASN A 568 10.88 -16.00 -30.13
C ASN A 568 10.71 -14.70 -29.33
N ASP A 569 10.52 -14.81 -28.00
CA ASP A 569 10.38 -13.63 -27.13
C ASP A 569 11.72 -12.90 -27.05
N LEU A 570 12.83 -13.63 -26.86
CA LEU A 570 14.16 -13.03 -26.81
C LEU A 570 14.59 -12.41 -28.14
N GLU A 571 14.28 -13.04 -29.28
CA GLU A 571 14.57 -12.50 -30.61
C GLU A 571 13.83 -11.19 -30.83
N LEU A 572 12.53 -11.12 -30.50
CA LEU A 572 11.76 -9.89 -30.61
C LEU A 572 12.35 -8.78 -29.72
N CYS A 573 12.77 -9.12 -28.51
CA CYS A 573 13.43 -8.18 -27.60
C CYS A 573 14.73 -7.64 -28.19
N ILE A 574 15.66 -8.53 -28.59
CA ILE A 574 16.98 -8.13 -29.11
C ILE A 574 16.85 -7.40 -30.44
N SER A 575 16.03 -7.90 -31.37
CA SER A 575 15.87 -7.25 -32.67
C SER A 575 15.24 -5.86 -32.53
N SER A 576 14.24 -5.69 -31.65
CA SER A 576 13.64 -4.37 -31.43
C SER A 576 14.60 -3.38 -30.77
N ILE A 577 15.49 -3.84 -29.87
CA ILE A 577 16.57 -3.01 -29.32
C ILE A 577 17.51 -2.56 -30.44
N GLU A 578 18.03 -3.50 -31.24
CA GLU A 578 19.02 -3.22 -32.28
C GLU A 578 18.45 -2.39 -33.45
N GLU A 579 17.16 -2.55 -33.76
CA GLU A 579 16.49 -1.82 -34.84
C GLU A 579 16.10 -0.39 -34.45
N LYS A 580 15.61 -0.18 -33.22
CA LYS A 580 14.99 1.10 -32.82
C LYS A 580 15.91 2.00 -31.99
N THR A 581 16.89 1.45 -31.26
CA THR A 581 17.66 2.23 -30.28
C THR A 581 18.60 3.24 -30.95
N THR A 582 18.46 4.52 -30.58
CA THR A 582 19.31 5.60 -31.09
C THR A 582 20.63 5.73 -30.33
N TRP A 583 20.67 5.48 -29.02
CA TRP A 583 21.90 5.48 -28.24
C TRP A 583 22.89 4.41 -28.72
N LYS A 584 24.16 4.75 -28.89
CA LYS A 584 25.15 3.85 -29.51
C LYS A 584 26.10 3.17 -28.55
N ASN A 585 26.31 3.70 -27.34
CA ASN A 585 27.24 3.12 -26.39
C ASN A 585 26.52 2.24 -25.37
N TYR A 586 26.16 1.02 -25.79
CA TYR A 586 25.57 0.01 -24.91
C TYR A 586 26.09 -1.39 -25.22
N GLU A 587 26.07 -2.26 -24.21
CA GLU A 587 26.25 -3.70 -24.35
C GLU A 587 24.98 -4.43 -23.91
N ILE A 588 24.74 -5.61 -24.47
CA ILE A 588 23.67 -6.50 -24.03
C ILE A 588 24.28 -7.74 -23.38
N ILE A 589 23.92 -8.01 -22.14
CA ILE A 589 24.34 -9.15 -21.36
C ILE A 589 23.13 -10.06 -21.16
N ILE A 590 23.08 -11.13 -21.95
CA ILE A 590 22.09 -12.18 -21.80
C ILE A 590 22.60 -13.16 -20.74
N VAL A 591 21.78 -13.43 -19.72
CA VAL A 591 22.11 -14.37 -18.65
C VAL A 591 21.29 -15.63 -18.83
N GLU A 592 21.90 -16.64 -19.44
CA GLU A 592 21.33 -17.97 -19.57
C GLU A 592 21.18 -18.60 -18.19
N ASN A 593 19.96 -19.05 -17.84
CA ASN A 593 19.65 -19.54 -16.50
C ASN A 593 18.83 -20.85 -16.49
N ASN A 594 19.44 -21.92 -16.99
CA ASN A 594 18.96 -23.30 -16.99
C ASN A 594 17.91 -23.60 -18.08
N SER A 595 18.18 -23.14 -19.31
CA SER A 595 17.48 -23.53 -20.53
C SER A 595 17.63 -25.04 -20.77
N VAL A 596 16.58 -25.66 -21.32
CA VAL A 596 16.55 -27.12 -21.57
C VAL A 596 16.49 -27.48 -23.05
N GLU A 597 16.06 -26.54 -23.90
CA GLU A 597 15.96 -26.76 -25.34
C GLU A 597 17.34 -26.60 -26.01
N LYS A 598 17.69 -27.51 -26.91
CA LYS A 598 19.00 -27.49 -27.60
C LYS A 598 19.10 -26.31 -28.56
N GLU A 599 17.97 -25.98 -29.16
CA GLU A 599 17.76 -24.88 -30.10
C GLU A 599 18.13 -23.54 -29.45
N THR A 600 17.89 -23.38 -28.15
CA THR A 600 18.25 -22.18 -27.38
C THR A 600 19.75 -21.92 -27.39
N PHE A 601 20.56 -22.97 -27.17
CA PHE A 601 22.02 -22.83 -27.19
C PHE A 601 22.58 -22.56 -28.59
N VAL A 602 21.96 -23.11 -29.64
CA VAL A 602 22.31 -22.79 -31.04
C VAL A 602 21.98 -21.33 -31.36
N TYR A 603 20.83 -20.85 -30.87
CA TYR A 603 20.39 -19.48 -31.03
C TYR A 603 21.33 -18.49 -30.32
N TYR A 604 21.79 -18.79 -29.12
CA TYR A 604 22.81 -18.00 -28.42
C TYR A 604 24.11 -17.84 -29.20
N GLU A 605 24.62 -18.89 -29.84
CA GLU A 605 25.79 -18.76 -30.72
C GLU A 605 25.48 -17.94 -31.98
N THR A 606 24.25 -18.00 -32.49
CA THR A 606 23.80 -17.15 -33.60
C THR A 606 23.77 -15.68 -33.21
N LEU A 607 23.28 -15.35 -32.01
CA LEU A 607 23.24 -13.98 -31.49
C LEU A 607 24.62 -13.36 -31.35
N LYS A 608 25.59 -14.09 -30.75
CA LYS A 608 26.98 -13.62 -30.62
C LYS A 608 27.62 -13.26 -31.95
N ASN A 609 27.30 -14.01 -33.01
CA ASN A 609 27.83 -13.77 -34.34
C ASN A 609 27.10 -12.63 -35.07
N ARG A 610 25.82 -12.42 -34.77
CA ARG A 610 24.99 -11.38 -35.40
C ARG A 610 25.25 -10.00 -34.80
N TYR A 611 25.41 -9.92 -33.48
CA TYR A 611 25.49 -8.66 -32.75
C TYR A 611 26.78 -8.61 -31.90
N PRO A 612 27.77 -7.77 -32.25
CA PRO A 612 29.07 -7.74 -31.57
C PRO A 612 29.01 -7.16 -30.15
N ASN A 613 27.95 -6.43 -29.82
CA ASN A 613 27.65 -5.88 -28.50
C ASN A 613 26.90 -6.86 -27.59
N VAL A 614 26.56 -8.08 -28.06
CA VAL A 614 25.88 -9.10 -27.26
C VAL A 614 26.89 -10.06 -26.61
N ARG A 615 26.77 -10.24 -25.29
CA ARG A 615 27.51 -11.19 -24.47
C ARG A 615 26.54 -12.15 -23.80
N ILE A 616 26.96 -13.40 -23.66
CA ILE A 616 26.14 -14.45 -23.02
C ILE A 616 26.90 -15.00 -21.83
N LEU A 617 26.28 -14.90 -20.66
CA LEU A 617 26.77 -15.43 -19.39
C LEU A 617 25.92 -16.62 -18.97
N THR A 618 26.52 -17.61 -18.30
CA THR A 618 25.85 -18.84 -17.87
C THR A 618 25.72 -18.89 -16.35
N TRP A 619 24.49 -18.90 -15.85
CA TRP A 619 24.16 -19.13 -14.45
C TRP A 619 23.93 -20.62 -14.18
N LYS A 620 24.75 -21.21 -13.31
CA LYS A 620 24.78 -22.67 -13.06
C LYS A 620 24.04 -23.11 -11.79
N LYS A 621 23.40 -22.19 -11.07
CA LYS A 621 22.67 -22.51 -9.82
C LYS A 621 21.16 -22.55 -10.08
N GLU A 622 20.40 -22.87 -9.04
CA GLU A 622 18.94 -22.77 -9.07
C GLU A 622 18.49 -21.35 -9.48
N PHE A 623 17.33 -21.26 -10.13
CA PHE A 623 16.76 -19.98 -10.54
C PHE A 623 16.52 -19.06 -9.32
N ASN A 624 17.07 -17.86 -9.41
CA ASN A 624 16.84 -16.76 -8.48
C ASN A 624 17.09 -15.47 -9.26
N TYR A 625 16.02 -14.72 -9.58
CA TYR A 625 16.11 -13.53 -10.43
C TYR A 625 17.10 -12.51 -9.87
N SER A 626 17.02 -12.26 -8.56
CA SER A 626 17.93 -11.35 -7.84
C SER A 626 19.39 -11.79 -7.94
N ALA A 627 19.68 -13.07 -7.70
CA ALA A 627 21.06 -13.58 -7.73
C ALA A 627 21.64 -13.59 -9.16
N ILE A 628 20.80 -13.87 -10.16
CA ILE A 628 21.16 -13.87 -11.59
C ILE A 628 21.55 -12.46 -12.03
N ASN A 629 20.72 -11.46 -11.70
CA ASN A 629 21.02 -10.07 -12.00
C ASN A 629 22.27 -9.58 -11.26
N ASN A 630 22.40 -9.87 -9.96
CA ASN A 630 23.61 -9.56 -9.19
C ASN A 630 24.87 -10.20 -9.81
N PHE A 631 24.75 -11.41 -10.38
CA PHE A 631 25.84 -12.07 -11.08
C PHE A 631 26.23 -11.34 -12.36
N ALA A 632 25.26 -10.95 -13.19
CA ALA A 632 25.52 -10.20 -14.42
C ALA A 632 26.18 -8.85 -14.17
N VAL A 633 25.75 -8.13 -13.11
CA VAL A 633 26.30 -6.82 -12.75
C VAL A 633 27.80 -6.88 -12.42
N ARG A 634 28.33 -8.03 -11.96
CA ARG A 634 29.77 -8.20 -11.73
C ARG A 634 30.59 -8.18 -13.01
N GLU A 635 29.98 -8.57 -14.12
CA GLU A 635 30.59 -8.67 -15.45
C GLU A 635 30.23 -7.48 -16.36
N ALA A 636 29.31 -6.64 -15.92
CA ALA A 636 28.84 -5.44 -16.60
C ALA A 636 29.90 -4.33 -16.56
N GLN A 637 30.06 -3.65 -17.69
CA GLN A 637 31.06 -2.60 -17.88
C GLN A 637 30.45 -1.19 -17.81
N GLY A 638 29.13 -1.09 -17.90
CA GLY A 638 28.39 0.17 -17.97
C GLY A 638 28.47 1.00 -16.69
N GLU A 639 28.46 2.32 -16.88
CA GLU A 639 28.25 3.29 -15.81
C GLU A 639 26.80 3.29 -15.33
N TYR A 640 25.90 2.86 -16.22
CA TYR A 640 24.49 2.64 -15.97
C TYR A 640 24.14 1.18 -16.28
N LEU A 641 23.32 0.59 -15.42
CA LEU A 641 22.76 -0.74 -15.61
C LEU A 641 21.30 -0.57 -16.03
N LEU A 642 20.87 -1.31 -17.04
CA LEU A 642 19.47 -1.40 -17.41
C LEU A 642 19.03 -2.85 -17.22
N PHE A 643 18.16 -3.11 -16.24
CA PHE A 643 17.51 -4.41 -16.10
C PHE A 643 16.30 -4.47 -17.00
N LEU A 644 16.20 -5.53 -17.79
CA LEU A 644 15.20 -5.69 -18.82
C LEU A 644 14.76 -7.16 -18.87
N ASN A 645 13.45 -7.41 -18.93
CA ASN A 645 12.95 -8.77 -19.15
C ASN A 645 13.13 -9.19 -20.61
N ASN A 646 13.15 -10.50 -20.87
CA ASN A 646 13.36 -11.02 -22.22
C ASN A 646 12.11 -10.97 -23.12
N ASP A 647 10.94 -10.63 -22.58
CA ASP A 647 9.64 -10.59 -23.24
C ASP A 647 9.10 -9.15 -23.37
N VAL A 648 9.99 -8.23 -23.72
CA VAL A 648 9.66 -6.82 -24.02
C VAL A 648 9.89 -6.49 -25.49
N GLU A 649 9.17 -5.50 -26.01
CA GLU A 649 9.40 -4.92 -27.34
C GLU A 649 9.54 -3.39 -27.20
N ILE A 650 10.62 -2.83 -27.75
CA ILE A 650 10.85 -1.38 -27.72
C ILE A 650 9.83 -0.66 -28.61
N ILE A 651 9.25 0.45 -28.14
CA ILE A 651 8.37 1.30 -28.96
C ILE A 651 9.09 2.61 -29.30
N THR A 652 9.59 3.33 -28.29
CA THR A 652 10.26 4.62 -28.48
C THR A 652 11.72 4.43 -28.90
N GLU A 653 12.16 5.08 -29.99
CA GLU A 653 13.54 4.97 -30.49
C GLU A 653 14.60 5.51 -29.50
N ASN A 654 14.32 6.65 -28.86
CA ASN A 654 15.22 7.32 -27.90
C ASN A 654 14.99 6.93 -26.44
N TRP A 655 14.42 5.74 -26.19
CA TRP A 655 14.05 5.29 -24.84
C TRP A 655 15.22 5.24 -23.84
N LEU A 656 16.44 4.87 -24.29
CA LEU A 656 17.62 4.88 -23.44
C LEU A 656 18.01 6.30 -23.05
N GLU A 657 17.95 7.25 -23.97
CA GLU A 657 18.21 8.66 -23.73
C GLU A 657 17.19 9.26 -22.75
N GLU A 658 15.91 8.93 -22.92
CA GLU A 658 14.82 9.37 -22.03
C GLU A 658 15.04 8.94 -20.57
N MET A 659 15.58 7.73 -20.36
CA MET A 659 15.92 7.23 -19.03
C MET A 659 17.28 7.78 -18.54
N LEU A 660 18.27 7.87 -19.43
CA LEU A 660 19.63 8.32 -19.11
C LEU A 660 19.66 9.78 -18.69
N GLN A 661 18.92 10.66 -19.38
CA GLN A 661 18.88 12.09 -19.08
C GLN A 661 18.38 12.37 -17.65
N LEU A 662 17.45 11.54 -17.15
CA LEU A 662 16.92 11.59 -15.79
C LEU A 662 17.88 10.95 -14.81
N CYS A 663 18.38 9.75 -15.12
CA CYS A 663 19.36 9.07 -14.28
C CYS A 663 20.62 9.92 -14.08
N GLN A 664 21.09 10.68 -15.06
CA GLN A 664 22.28 11.53 -14.93
C GLN A 664 22.12 12.66 -13.91
N GLN A 665 20.89 13.06 -13.57
CA GLN A 665 20.65 14.09 -12.55
C GLN A 665 21.30 13.68 -11.22
N LYS A 666 21.92 14.65 -10.53
CA LYS A 666 22.77 14.42 -9.36
C LYS A 666 22.08 13.63 -8.25
N ASP A 667 20.80 13.92 -8.04
CA ASP A 667 19.94 13.40 -6.99
C ASP A 667 19.07 12.21 -7.42
N VAL A 668 19.20 11.73 -8.67
CA VAL A 668 18.46 10.56 -9.18
C VAL A 668 19.35 9.32 -9.16
N GLY A 669 18.83 8.23 -8.60
CA GLY A 669 19.50 6.92 -8.60
C GLY A 669 18.96 5.97 -9.66
N MET A 670 17.69 6.11 -10.03
CA MET A 670 16.99 5.23 -10.97
C MET A 670 15.94 5.93 -11.81
N ALA A 671 15.70 5.38 -13.00
CA ALA A 671 14.60 5.73 -13.88
C ALA A 671 13.82 4.48 -14.32
N GLY A 672 12.50 4.56 -14.42
CA GLY A 672 11.63 3.50 -14.95
C GLY A 672 10.84 3.96 -16.17
N ALA A 673 10.61 3.03 -17.09
CA ALA A 673 9.87 3.24 -18.33
C ALA A 673 8.35 3.11 -18.15
N LYS A 674 7.58 3.50 -19.17
CA LYS A 674 6.15 3.22 -19.28
C LYS A 674 5.94 1.93 -20.07
N LEU A 675 5.24 0.98 -19.47
CA LEU A 675 5.03 -0.35 -20.06
C LEU A 675 3.55 -0.57 -20.39
N TYR A 676 3.31 -1.16 -21.55
CA TYR A 676 1.98 -1.55 -22.03
C TYR A 676 1.82 -3.07 -22.09
N TYR A 677 0.60 -3.51 -21.84
CA TYR A 677 0.13 -4.82 -22.26
C TYR A 677 -0.03 -4.88 -23.79
N PRO A 678 -0.09 -6.08 -24.39
CA PRO A 678 -0.25 -6.24 -25.85
C PRO A 678 -1.58 -5.71 -26.41
N ASP A 679 -2.54 -5.39 -25.54
CA ASP A 679 -3.85 -4.82 -25.88
C ASP A 679 -3.88 -3.28 -25.78
N ASP A 680 -2.71 -2.63 -25.78
CA ASP A 680 -2.55 -1.18 -25.63
C ASP A 680 -3.13 -0.61 -24.32
N THR A 681 -3.14 -1.41 -23.26
CA THR A 681 -3.47 -0.92 -21.92
C THR A 681 -2.23 -0.74 -21.05
N ILE A 682 -2.28 0.18 -20.08
CA ILE A 682 -1.17 0.45 -19.16
C ILE A 682 -0.88 -0.78 -18.30
N GLN A 683 0.37 -1.23 -18.30
CA GLN A 683 0.88 -2.22 -17.33
C GLN A 683 1.68 -1.55 -16.22
N HIS A 684 2.55 -0.59 -16.56
CA HIS A 684 3.39 0.08 -15.58
C HIS A 684 3.47 1.58 -15.85
N ALA A 685 3.16 2.35 -14.81
CA ALA A 685 3.40 3.79 -14.73
C ALA A 685 3.94 4.15 -13.33
N GLY A 686 4.82 3.29 -12.81
CA GLY A 686 5.31 3.31 -11.43
C GLY A 686 4.46 2.47 -10.46
N VAL A 687 5.02 2.28 -9.26
CA VAL A 687 4.47 1.44 -8.19
C VAL A 687 4.26 2.27 -6.93
N VAL A 688 3.09 2.06 -6.31
CA VAL A 688 2.72 2.65 -5.01
C VAL A 688 2.94 1.62 -3.91
N VAL A 689 3.70 2.01 -2.89
CA VAL A 689 3.95 1.20 -1.69
C VAL A 689 2.73 1.24 -0.78
N GLY A 690 2.30 0.08 -0.27
CA GLY A 690 1.09 -0.11 0.51
C GLY A 690 -0.16 -0.45 -0.33
N LEU A 691 -0.17 -0.16 -1.63
CA LEU A 691 -1.25 -0.53 -2.54
C LEU A 691 -1.36 -2.07 -2.63
N GLY A 692 -2.57 -2.60 -2.48
CA GLY A 692 -2.80 -4.05 -2.37
C GLY A 692 -2.23 -4.70 -1.09
N GLY A 693 -1.86 -3.89 -0.09
CA GLY A 693 -1.32 -4.34 1.19
C GLY A 693 0.19 -4.61 1.22
N VAL A 694 0.90 -4.39 0.11
CA VAL A 694 2.38 -4.43 0.05
C VAL A 694 2.89 -3.37 -0.94
N ALA A 695 2.66 -3.57 -2.23
CA ALA A 695 2.97 -2.64 -3.30
C ALA A 695 2.28 -3.12 -4.58
N ALA A 696 1.79 -2.21 -5.41
CA ALA A 696 1.24 -2.55 -6.72
C ALA A 696 1.43 -1.43 -7.74
N HIS A 697 1.32 -1.79 -9.01
CA HIS A 697 1.36 -0.86 -10.13
C HIS A 697 0.09 0.02 -10.11
N VAL A 698 0.26 1.32 -10.31
CA VAL A 698 -0.86 2.27 -10.30
C VAL A 698 -1.38 2.50 -11.71
N LEU A 699 -2.68 2.80 -11.85
CA LEU A 699 -3.36 3.13 -13.11
C LEU A 699 -3.29 2.03 -14.18
N CYS A 700 -3.10 0.78 -13.78
CA CYS A 700 -3.10 -0.37 -14.69
C CYS A 700 -4.44 -0.53 -15.43
N LYS A 701 -4.37 -1.12 -16.63
CA LYS A 701 -5.49 -1.43 -17.51
C LYS A 701 -6.24 -0.22 -18.08
N LEU A 702 -5.79 0.99 -17.78
CA LEU A 702 -6.27 2.17 -18.51
C LEU A 702 -5.78 2.12 -19.97
N PRO A 703 -6.54 2.73 -20.91
CA PRO A 703 -6.08 2.87 -22.29
C PRO A 703 -4.75 3.61 -22.40
N ARG A 704 -3.96 3.30 -23.42
CA ARG A 704 -2.64 3.91 -23.69
C ARG A 704 -2.65 5.44 -23.71
N ASP A 705 -3.70 6.04 -24.25
CA ASP A 705 -3.88 7.49 -24.40
C ASP A 705 -4.47 8.17 -23.15
N ALA A 706 -4.81 7.42 -22.10
CA ALA A 706 -5.33 7.98 -20.87
C ALA A 706 -4.35 8.99 -20.25
N GLU A 707 -4.89 10.09 -19.74
CA GLU A 707 -4.10 11.05 -18.94
C GLU A 707 -3.76 10.49 -17.55
N GLY A 708 -4.67 9.67 -17.01
CA GLY A 708 -4.61 9.18 -15.64
C GLY A 708 -4.93 10.26 -14.60
N TYR A 709 -4.96 9.84 -13.34
CA TYR A 709 -5.28 10.74 -12.22
C TYR A 709 -4.34 11.95 -12.20
N MET A 710 -4.89 13.16 -12.29
CA MET A 710 -4.14 14.42 -12.42
C MET A 710 -2.99 14.37 -13.44
N GLY A 711 -3.19 13.68 -14.57
CA GLY A 711 -2.23 13.58 -15.68
C GLY A 711 -0.95 12.79 -15.38
N ARG A 712 -0.94 11.94 -14.33
CA ARG A 712 0.23 11.14 -13.95
C ARG A 712 0.78 10.23 -15.07
N LEU A 713 -0.01 9.84 -16.06
CA LEU A 713 0.47 9.01 -17.19
C LEU A 713 1.20 9.81 -18.27
N ARG A 714 1.25 11.14 -18.13
CA ARG A 714 1.81 12.09 -19.09
C ARG A 714 2.96 12.93 -18.51
N CYS A 715 3.27 12.82 -17.22
CA CYS A 715 4.34 13.57 -16.55
C CYS A 715 5.49 12.69 -16.11
N VAL A 716 6.70 13.21 -16.28
CA VAL A 716 7.87 12.78 -15.51
C VAL A 716 7.60 13.08 -14.03
N GLN A 717 7.79 12.09 -13.16
CA GLN A 717 7.54 12.28 -11.73
C GLN A 717 8.41 11.38 -10.87
N GLU A 718 8.75 11.88 -9.68
CA GLU A 718 9.29 11.05 -8.62
C GLU A 718 8.23 10.02 -8.16
N ILE A 719 8.65 8.77 -7.95
CA ILE A 719 7.79 7.68 -7.48
C ILE A 719 8.54 6.79 -6.49
N SER A 720 7.82 6.00 -5.71
CA SER A 720 8.43 5.15 -4.69
C SER A 720 9.16 3.95 -5.28
N ALA A 721 8.67 3.39 -6.38
CA ALA A 721 9.32 2.27 -7.05
C ALA A 721 8.94 2.17 -8.53
N VAL A 722 9.81 1.52 -9.30
CA VAL A 722 9.63 1.14 -10.70
C VAL A 722 9.97 -0.35 -10.85
N THR A 723 9.52 -0.99 -11.94
CA THR A 723 9.72 -2.44 -12.12
C THR A 723 11.00 -2.78 -12.88
N ALA A 724 11.63 -3.91 -12.53
CA ALA A 724 12.78 -4.44 -13.27
C ALA A 724 12.43 -5.04 -14.65
N ALA A 725 11.16 -5.03 -15.06
CA ALA A 725 10.82 -5.31 -16.45
C ALA A 725 11.47 -4.32 -17.43
N CYS A 726 11.66 -3.06 -17.01
CA CYS A 726 12.54 -2.08 -17.65
C CYS A 726 12.91 -0.97 -16.64
N MET A 727 14.09 -1.05 -16.05
CA MET A 727 14.61 -0.02 -15.12
C MET A 727 16.08 0.28 -15.37
N MET A 728 16.44 1.56 -15.32
CA MET A 728 17.82 2.03 -15.36
C MET A 728 18.27 2.43 -13.96
N VAL A 729 19.50 2.07 -13.57
CA VAL A 729 20.12 2.45 -12.30
C VAL A 729 21.58 2.82 -12.50
N LYS A 730 22.07 3.81 -11.76
CA LYS A 730 23.52 4.08 -11.70
C LYS A 730 24.26 2.88 -11.12
N THR A 731 25.30 2.40 -11.80
CA THR A 731 26.13 1.28 -11.30
C THR A 731 26.70 1.59 -9.91
N SER A 732 27.08 2.85 -9.65
CA SER A 732 27.57 3.30 -8.35
C SER A 732 26.53 3.19 -7.24
N VAL A 733 25.28 3.59 -7.52
CA VAL A 733 24.15 3.51 -6.57
C VAL A 733 23.77 2.06 -6.31
N PHE A 734 23.65 1.24 -7.37
CA PHE A 734 23.33 -0.18 -7.23
C PHE A 734 24.35 -0.90 -6.33
N LYS A 735 25.64 -0.65 -6.53
CA LYS A 735 26.72 -1.20 -5.69
C LYS A 735 26.65 -0.67 -4.25
N ALA A 736 26.38 0.63 -4.07
CA ALA A 736 26.31 1.24 -2.74
C ALA A 736 25.18 0.67 -1.86
N VAL A 737 24.06 0.28 -2.48
CA VAL A 737 22.93 -0.31 -1.75
C VAL A 737 22.98 -1.84 -1.63
N GLY A 738 24.02 -2.48 -2.16
CA GLY A 738 24.21 -3.93 -2.10
C GLY A 738 23.39 -4.74 -3.12
N GLY A 739 22.85 -4.10 -4.16
CA GLY A 739 22.10 -4.76 -5.23
C GLY A 739 20.79 -5.41 -4.80
N PHE A 740 20.32 -6.36 -5.61
CA PHE A 740 19.09 -7.09 -5.34
C PHE A 740 19.23 -8.01 -4.12
N ASP A 741 18.14 -8.16 -3.36
CA ASP A 741 18.09 -9.10 -2.25
C ASP A 741 17.82 -10.52 -2.74
N GLU A 742 18.77 -11.44 -2.53
CA GLU A 742 18.65 -12.82 -2.99
C GLU A 742 17.62 -13.65 -2.19
N GLU A 743 17.08 -13.13 -1.07
CA GLU A 743 15.93 -13.74 -0.38
C GLU A 743 14.61 -13.53 -1.15
N LEU A 744 14.52 -12.46 -1.93
CA LEU A 744 13.38 -12.15 -2.80
C LEU A 744 13.70 -12.71 -4.18
N LYS A 745 13.37 -13.99 -4.40
CA LYS A 745 13.78 -14.72 -5.61
C LYS A 745 13.00 -14.30 -6.86
N VAL A 746 11.72 -13.91 -6.72
CA VAL A 746 10.82 -13.68 -7.86
C VAL A 746 9.96 -12.43 -7.72
N ALA A 747 9.28 -12.24 -6.60
CA ALA A 747 8.42 -11.08 -6.36
C ALA A 747 9.10 -10.05 -5.47
N PHE A 748 8.72 -8.78 -5.66
CA PHE A 748 9.14 -7.61 -4.87
C PHE A 748 10.66 -7.32 -4.83
N ASN A 749 11.49 -8.02 -5.60
CA ASN A 749 12.94 -7.80 -5.62
C ASN A 749 13.30 -6.41 -6.18
N ASP A 750 12.59 -5.97 -7.22
CA ASP A 750 12.70 -4.65 -7.84
C ASP A 750 12.20 -3.55 -6.91
N ILE A 751 11.08 -3.78 -6.24
CA ILE A 751 10.53 -2.85 -5.25
C ILE A 751 11.48 -2.73 -4.05
N ASP A 752 12.03 -3.83 -3.54
CA ASP A 752 13.02 -3.82 -2.46
C ASP A 752 14.27 -3.04 -2.85
N LEU A 753 14.79 -3.25 -4.06
CA LEU A 753 15.91 -2.47 -4.59
C LEU A 753 15.59 -0.96 -4.64
N CYS A 754 14.38 -0.60 -5.11
CA CYS A 754 13.90 0.77 -5.10
C CYS A 754 13.86 1.35 -3.67
N MET A 755 13.35 0.60 -2.70
CA MET A 755 13.29 1.01 -1.31
C MET A 755 14.68 1.21 -0.70
N LYS A 756 15.65 0.35 -1.02
CA LYS A 756 17.05 0.52 -0.59
C LYS A 756 17.67 1.80 -1.17
N VAL A 757 17.43 2.10 -2.44
CA VAL A 757 17.94 3.33 -3.10
C VAL A 757 17.31 4.59 -2.54
N ARG A 758 16.01 4.57 -2.24
CA ARG A 758 15.38 5.70 -1.54
C ARG A 758 15.95 5.88 -0.15
N LYS A 759 16.19 4.80 0.59
CA LYS A 759 16.86 4.83 1.89
C LYS A 759 18.31 5.34 1.82
N TYR A 760 18.99 5.13 0.68
CA TYR A 760 20.31 5.71 0.40
C TYR A 760 20.26 7.23 0.17
N GLY A 761 19.08 7.81 -0.05
CA GLY A 761 18.86 9.25 -0.14
C GLY A 761 18.86 9.81 -1.56
N VAL A 762 18.63 8.97 -2.57
CA VAL A 762 18.48 9.40 -3.97
C VAL A 762 17.10 9.02 -4.51
N LYS A 763 16.67 9.74 -5.54
CA LYS A 763 15.31 9.70 -6.09
C LYS A 763 15.15 8.60 -7.14
N ILE A 764 13.90 8.17 -7.31
CA ILE A 764 13.47 7.23 -8.35
C ILE A 764 12.43 7.95 -9.19
N VAL A 765 12.64 7.96 -10.51
CA VAL A 765 11.83 8.76 -11.43
C VAL A 765 11.17 7.86 -12.46
N PHE A 766 9.87 8.05 -12.67
CA PHE A 766 9.15 7.47 -13.78
C PHE A 766 9.15 8.45 -14.97
N THR A 767 9.41 7.95 -16.18
CA THR A 767 9.24 8.72 -17.42
C THR A 767 8.11 8.15 -18.29
N PRO A 768 7.18 8.97 -18.78
CA PRO A 768 6.15 8.54 -19.71
C PRO A 768 6.68 8.42 -21.15
N TYR A 769 7.92 8.83 -21.43
CA TYR A 769 8.48 8.96 -22.78
C TYR A 769 9.32 7.77 -23.25
N ALA A 770 9.77 6.91 -22.33
CA ALA A 770 10.33 5.59 -22.69
C ALA A 770 9.19 4.57 -22.71
N GLU A 771 8.68 4.24 -23.89
CA GLU A 771 7.53 3.34 -24.08
C GLU A 771 7.98 1.97 -24.60
N LEU A 772 7.46 0.90 -23.98
CA LEU A 772 7.71 -0.49 -24.38
C LEU A 772 6.44 -1.33 -24.22
N TYR A 773 6.29 -2.39 -25.01
CA TYR A 773 5.38 -3.49 -24.69
C TYR A 773 6.09 -4.47 -23.76
N HIS A 774 5.35 -5.07 -22.83
CA HIS A 774 5.82 -6.20 -22.02
C HIS A 774 4.75 -7.29 -22.04
N TYR A 775 5.11 -8.44 -22.60
CA TYR A 775 4.16 -9.52 -22.89
C TYR A 775 3.85 -10.43 -21.68
N GLU A 776 4.37 -10.09 -20.51
CA GLU A 776 4.17 -10.65 -19.16
C GLU A 776 3.69 -12.10 -19.06
N SER A 777 4.47 -12.92 -18.36
CA SER A 777 4.12 -14.32 -18.04
C SER A 777 4.04 -15.25 -19.26
N LYS A 778 4.37 -14.78 -20.48
CA LYS A 778 4.63 -15.66 -21.62
C LYS A 778 5.78 -16.64 -21.34
N SER A 779 6.85 -16.18 -20.70
CA SER A 779 8.02 -17.01 -20.36
C SER A 779 7.92 -17.75 -19.02
N ARG A 780 7.08 -17.25 -18.09
CA ARG A 780 7.03 -17.71 -16.68
C ARG A 780 5.75 -18.47 -16.29
N GLY A 781 4.63 -18.21 -16.97
CA GLY A 781 3.28 -18.64 -16.56
C GLY A 781 2.74 -17.90 -15.32
N MET A 782 1.49 -18.17 -14.96
CA MET A 782 0.77 -17.52 -13.85
C MET A 782 1.28 -17.97 -12.46
N GLU A 783 0.83 -17.31 -11.38
CA GLU A 783 1.05 -17.76 -9.99
C GLU A 783 -0.01 -18.79 -9.55
N ASP A 784 -0.10 -19.87 -10.31
CA ASP A 784 -1.18 -20.85 -10.28
C ASP A 784 -0.82 -22.15 -9.56
N THR A 785 0.47 -22.38 -9.25
CA THR A 785 0.90 -23.57 -8.51
C THR A 785 1.06 -23.30 -7.00
N PRO A 786 0.79 -24.30 -6.13
CA PRO A 786 0.95 -24.15 -4.67
C PRO A 786 2.36 -23.72 -4.24
N GLU A 787 3.39 -24.20 -4.94
CA GLU A 787 4.78 -23.83 -4.67
C GLU A 787 5.05 -22.34 -4.97
N LYS A 788 4.51 -21.83 -6.09
CA LYS A 788 4.61 -20.41 -6.46
C LYS A 788 3.88 -19.53 -5.45
N GLN A 789 2.68 -19.92 -5.01
CA GLN A 789 1.90 -19.18 -4.00
C GLN A 789 2.56 -19.18 -2.63
N LEU A 790 3.15 -20.31 -2.21
CA LEU A 790 3.92 -20.39 -0.96
C LEU A 790 5.16 -19.49 -1.00
N ARG A 791 5.91 -19.53 -2.12
CA ARG A 791 7.04 -18.61 -2.34
C ARG A 791 6.58 -17.16 -2.28
N PHE A 792 5.53 -16.80 -3.01
CA PHE A 792 4.99 -15.44 -3.03
C PHE A 792 4.61 -14.97 -1.62
N SER A 793 3.91 -15.82 -0.85
CA SER A 793 3.54 -15.52 0.55
C SER A 793 4.77 -15.29 1.45
N ARG A 794 5.84 -16.08 1.26
CA ARG A 794 7.12 -15.88 1.98
C ARG A 794 7.79 -14.56 1.61
N GLU A 795 7.78 -14.21 0.32
CA GLU A 795 8.36 -12.96 -0.18
C GLU A 795 7.56 -11.73 0.29
N VAL A 796 6.23 -11.81 0.32
CA VAL A 796 5.35 -10.80 0.96
C VAL A 796 5.73 -10.58 2.42
N ASN A 797 5.86 -11.65 3.20
CA ASN A 797 6.22 -11.56 4.62
C ASN A 797 7.65 -11.02 4.80
N CYS A 798 8.59 -11.40 3.92
CA CYS A 798 9.95 -10.87 3.91
C CYS A 798 9.93 -9.35 3.68
N PHE A 799 9.22 -8.88 2.65
CA PHE A 799 9.10 -7.46 2.33
C PHE A 799 8.45 -6.67 3.47
N ARG A 800 7.31 -7.16 4.01
CA ARG A 800 6.63 -6.53 5.14
C ARG A 800 7.54 -6.40 6.36
N ARG A 801 8.29 -7.44 6.69
CA ARG A 801 9.24 -7.40 7.82
C ARG A 801 10.37 -6.39 7.58
N LYS A 802 10.85 -6.24 6.35
CA LYS A 802 11.94 -5.32 6.01
C LYS A 802 11.49 -3.84 5.99
N TRP A 803 10.27 -3.58 5.54
CA TRP A 803 9.77 -2.24 5.21
C TRP A 803 8.50 -1.86 5.99
N GLU A 804 8.26 -2.47 7.15
CA GLU A 804 7.06 -2.23 7.98
C GLU A 804 6.86 -0.74 8.28
N ARG A 805 7.95 -0.03 8.62
CA ARG A 805 7.89 1.39 8.96
C ARG A 805 7.43 2.24 7.77
N GLU A 806 7.96 1.96 6.59
CA GLU A 806 7.62 2.67 5.36
C GLU A 806 6.19 2.37 4.93
N LEU A 807 5.74 1.12 5.06
CA LEU A 807 4.35 0.73 4.83
C LEU A 807 3.38 1.45 5.78
N LEU A 808 3.73 1.56 7.07
CA LEU A 808 2.93 2.28 8.07
C LEU A 808 2.91 3.79 7.85
N LYS A 809 4.02 4.37 7.35
CA LYS A 809 4.10 5.80 7.05
C LYS A 809 3.24 6.16 5.83
N GLY A 810 3.07 5.22 4.90
CA GLY A 810 2.43 5.44 3.61
C GLY A 810 3.40 5.97 2.55
N ASP A 811 2.97 5.88 1.29
CA ASP A 811 3.74 6.34 0.14
C ASP A 811 3.64 7.86 -0.02
N PRO A 812 4.75 8.62 0.02
CA PRO A 812 4.71 10.08 -0.09
C PRO A 812 4.23 10.58 -1.47
N TYR A 813 4.33 9.77 -2.53
CA TYR A 813 3.88 10.16 -3.86
C TYR A 813 2.44 9.69 -4.17
N TYR A 814 1.73 9.20 -3.16
CA TYR A 814 0.33 8.78 -3.22
C TYR A 814 -0.47 9.40 -2.08
N ASN A 815 -1.49 10.20 -2.39
CA ASN A 815 -2.22 10.93 -1.36
C ASN A 815 -3.01 9.97 -0.45
N PRO A 816 -2.97 10.13 0.88
CA PRO A 816 -3.62 9.23 1.82
C PRO A 816 -5.16 9.19 1.70
N ASN A 817 -5.78 10.17 1.05
CA ASN A 817 -7.20 10.23 0.77
C ASN A 817 -7.61 9.35 -0.44
N LEU A 818 -6.66 8.75 -1.15
CA LEU A 818 -6.87 7.82 -2.25
C LEU A 818 -6.78 6.37 -1.78
N THR A 819 -7.56 5.47 -2.39
CA THR A 819 -7.64 4.07 -1.95
C THR A 819 -6.34 3.31 -2.15
N LEU A 820 -6.00 2.43 -1.19
CA LEU A 820 -4.94 1.43 -1.34
C LEU A 820 -5.47 0.05 -1.75
N ASN A 821 -6.75 -0.07 -2.11
CA ASN A 821 -7.35 -1.33 -2.54
C ASN A 821 -7.46 -1.45 -4.06
N ASN A 822 -7.63 -0.34 -4.76
CA ASN A 822 -7.78 -0.29 -6.22
C ASN A 822 -6.69 0.58 -6.86
N THR A 823 -6.32 0.29 -8.09
CA THR A 823 -5.24 0.99 -8.81
C THR A 823 -5.67 2.30 -9.47
N ASP A 824 -6.93 2.70 -9.33
CA ASP A 824 -7.58 3.76 -10.12
C ASP A 824 -7.52 5.17 -9.50
N CYS A 825 -6.88 5.31 -8.33
CA CYS A 825 -6.85 6.57 -7.57
C CYS A 825 -8.25 7.08 -7.19
N SER A 826 -9.20 6.17 -6.94
CA SER A 826 -10.50 6.53 -6.40
C SER A 826 -10.43 6.94 -4.93
N LEU A 827 -11.48 7.61 -4.44
CA LEU A 827 -11.59 8.05 -3.05
C LEU A 827 -11.47 6.88 -2.09
N ARG A 828 -10.61 7.03 -1.09
CA ARG A 828 -10.49 6.11 0.04
C ARG A 828 -11.72 6.23 0.92
N LYS A 829 -12.32 5.09 1.25
CA LYS A 829 -13.28 5.07 2.35
C LYS A 829 -12.62 5.42 3.67
N GLN A 830 -13.40 6.03 4.54
CA GLN A 830 -13.01 6.19 5.93
C GLN A 830 -12.78 4.80 6.56
N GLU A 831 -11.55 4.53 6.99
CA GLU A 831 -11.19 3.28 7.65
C GLU A 831 -12.09 3.06 8.88
N LYS A 832 -12.62 1.85 8.99
CA LYS A 832 -13.42 1.43 10.14
C LYS A 832 -12.52 1.51 11.38
N ASN A 833 -13.05 1.97 12.51
CA ASN A 833 -12.26 2.18 13.73
C ASN A 833 -11.37 0.96 14.10
N GLY A 834 -10.07 1.04 13.77
CA GLY A 834 -9.03 0.13 14.20
C GLY A 834 -8.68 -1.03 13.25
N ASP A 835 -8.88 -0.88 11.94
CA ASP A 835 -8.27 -1.76 10.92
C ASP A 835 -7.03 -1.10 10.30
#